data_AF-A0A8H5H6Y6-F1
#
_entry.id   AF-A0A8H5H6Y6-F1
#
_cell.length_a   1.000
_cell.length_b   1.000
_cell.length_c   1.000
_cell.angle_alpha   90.00
_cell.angle_beta   90.00
_cell.angle_gamma   90.00
#
_symmetry.space_group_name_H-M   'P 1'
#
loop_
_entity.id
_entity.type
_entity.pdbx_description
1 polymer ?
#
loop_
_entity_poly.entity_id
_entity_poly.type
_entity_poly.pdbx_seq_one_letter_code
_entity_poly.pdbx_strand_id
1 'polypeptide(L)'
;MTFAELWLTYQLASRAHLKNSATTQLIELEFQNHKLADLEDVLEHVFRQGFVEPQYRPSTWWEKKDGQKVKASHSVEDLLVQGVGRCPENALKLVVQDVPTALWFTYVYRNNASAPAVVQRVKLAESEAHGRLELLANVTNHIFKEGFLAAKLRPLVHWEAHCGDKIEEHRRIEDILLWGAGTCEEKPLRLITRMPRPLTRSTSLNATLPFTTLPFTTATAMGVLQGTLTATTATATAPTPAAIKDAVLDLVYPDSGRITVSHRHRLCSTPPRRRQATLPFLLMSRRKQHYSIFSPPSLSMSELVKTTFDHDSTDALIDRWLDHRVHGHDAYHEWFRDVRERKHAVHAHNKQIIAWNKGEFAPENVFCRTVDTGRLIPLDRTWTIHVYHHQSFENRNLHMTPVVLSMLPELMLLRGMHDSGCDEIYIIVTDLKRQEMDDATEYFKLACRHSFGRPCKPSVERRIRYEHMRLTHTLVRQRRTPCFPQIDLAVRAILHEKRPRFFVLFSHHGTSYSQIFFTHPSYVPDEDIFYDYPTGCPNPCCNDDCEMIRFPRRGLDTASVLDIWGKGRRKRIRMRPMCNWIDCDVTFSDEGLATANMSGSSEGSELSVGSSNSGDGRIAGQTCSKCKLVKYCSAEHQRKDWEEHRRVCAKPLV
;
A
#
# COMPACT_ATOMS: atom_id res chain seq x y z
N MET A 1 -3.77 -17.11 47.19
CA MET A 1 -2.31 -17.30 47.39
C MET A 1 -1.70 -15.91 47.30
N THR A 2 -1.11 -15.40 48.37
CA THR A 2 -0.39 -14.13 48.34
C THR A 2 0.98 -14.39 47.71
N PHE A 3 1.27 -13.72 46.60
CA PHE A 3 2.59 -13.78 46.00
C PHE A 3 3.51 -12.83 46.78
N ALA A 4 4.57 -13.36 47.38
CA ALA A 4 5.53 -12.57 48.17
C ALA A 4 6.78 -12.16 47.38
N GLU A 5 6.94 -12.70 46.16
CA GLU A 5 8.19 -12.60 45.40
C GLU A 5 7.90 -12.26 43.92
N LEU A 6 8.83 -11.54 43.29
CA LEU A 6 8.81 -11.15 41.88
C LEU A 6 10.17 -11.38 41.24
N TRP A 7 10.21 -12.18 40.17
CA TRP A 7 11.38 -12.35 39.33
C TRP A 7 11.53 -11.17 38.37
N LEU A 8 12.66 -10.48 38.45
CA LEU A 8 13.04 -9.38 37.57
C LEU A 8 14.28 -9.71 36.76
N THR A 9 14.37 -9.18 35.55
CA THR A 9 15.56 -9.27 34.70
C THR A 9 15.99 -7.88 34.27
N TYR A 10 17.22 -7.49 34.59
CA TYR A 10 17.81 -6.23 34.16
C TYR A 10 18.47 -6.43 32.79
N GLN A 11 18.03 -5.66 31.81
CA GLN A 11 18.66 -5.66 30.49
C GLN A 11 19.11 -4.25 30.13
N LEU A 12 20.42 -4.10 29.95
CA LEU A 12 21.00 -2.91 29.35
C LEU A 12 20.69 -2.92 27.85
N ALA A 13 20.11 -1.84 27.32
CA ALA A 13 19.75 -1.71 25.91
C ALA A 13 20.97 -1.92 24.99
N SER A 14 22.14 -1.43 25.41
CA SER A 14 23.40 -1.61 24.67
C SER A 14 23.82 -3.06 24.49
N ARG A 15 23.38 -3.93 25.41
CA ARG A 15 23.73 -5.36 25.44
C ARG A 15 22.56 -6.25 25.03
N ALA A 16 21.46 -5.70 24.52
CA ALA A 16 20.26 -6.49 24.23
C ALA A 16 20.50 -7.66 23.25
N HIS A 17 21.50 -7.54 22.38
CA HIS A 17 21.94 -8.58 21.44
C HIS A 17 22.70 -9.76 22.09
N LEU A 18 23.26 -9.56 23.28
CA LEU A 18 23.97 -10.62 24.00
C LEU A 18 22.97 -11.48 24.77
N LYS A 19 22.75 -12.71 24.28
CA LYS A 19 21.79 -13.67 24.86
C LYS A 19 21.98 -13.94 26.37
N ASN A 20 23.16 -13.64 26.92
CA ASN A 20 23.55 -13.89 28.31
C ASN A 20 23.89 -12.61 29.10
N SER A 21 23.58 -11.41 28.63
CA SER A 21 23.95 -10.17 29.35
C SER A 21 22.92 -9.71 30.37
N ALA A 22 21.78 -10.42 30.47
CA ALA A 22 20.71 -10.03 31.36
C ALA A 22 20.93 -10.65 32.74
N THR A 23 20.83 -9.84 33.79
CA THR A 23 20.94 -10.31 35.17
C THR A 23 19.53 -10.55 35.70
N THR A 24 19.23 -11.77 36.11
CA THR A 24 17.93 -12.13 36.69
C THR A 24 18.05 -12.17 38.21
N GLN A 25 17.11 -11.52 38.91
CA GLN A 25 17.08 -11.40 40.36
C GLN A 25 15.66 -11.61 40.89
N LEU A 26 15.54 -12.23 42.05
CA LEU A 26 14.30 -12.35 42.80
C LEU A 26 14.18 -11.16 43.78
N ILE A 27 13.06 -10.46 43.75
CA ILE A 27 12.76 -9.35 44.67
C ILE A 27 11.59 -9.73 45.58
N GLU A 28 11.72 -9.46 46.88
CA GLU A 28 10.64 -9.59 47.86
C GLU A 28 9.69 -8.38 47.75
N LEU A 29 8.39 -8.63 47.64
CA LEU A 29 7.36 -7.61 47.45
C LEU A 29 6.93 -6.91 48.74
N GLU A 30 7.35 -7.44 49.89
CA GLU A 30 7.15 -6.83 51.20
C GLU A 30 8.52 -6.57 51.84
N PHE A 31 8.91 -5.30 51.92
CA PHE A 31 10.20 -4.90 52.49
C PHE A 31 9.99 -3.82 53.56
N GLN A 32 10.50 -4.05 54.77
CA GLN A 32 10.41 -3.09 55.90
C GLN A 32 8.98 -2.58 56.18
N ASN A 33 7.98 -3.46 56.16
CA ASN A 33 6.55 -3.14 56.31
C ASN A 33 5.95 -2.28 55.19
N HIS A 34 6.65 -2.12 54.06
CA HIS A 34 6.13 -1.48 52.86
C HIS A 34 5.90 -2.53 51.77
N LYS A 35 4.67 -2.63 51.29
CA LYS A 35 4.29 -3.52 50.18
C LYS A 35 4.44 -2.76 48.87
N LEU A 36 5.20 -3.32 47.93
CA LEU A 36 5.36 -2.78 46.57
C LEU A 36 4.08 -3.08 45.78
N ALA A 37 3.22 -2.08 45.59
CA ALA A 37 1.88 -2.27 45.04
C ALA A 37 1.88 -2.25 43.51
N ASP A 38 2.71 -1.40 42.91
CA ASP A 38 2.84 -1.25 41.46
C ASP A 38 4.31 -1.24 41.00
N LEU A 39 4.54 -1.16 39.69
CA LEU A 39 5.89 -1.18 39.14
C LEU A 39 6.68 0.11 39.38
N GLU A 40 6.05 1.23 39.78
CA GLU A 40 6.78 2.44 40.18
C GLU A 40 7.39 2.25 41.58
N ASP A 41 6.66 1.61 42.50
CA ASP A 41 7.20 1.20 43.80
C ASP A 41 8.39 0.23 43.63
N VAL A 42 8.26 -0.74 42.72
CA VAL A 42 9.35 -1.68 42.39
C VAL A 42 10.54 -0.92 41.78
N LEU A 43 10.29 0.03 40.88
CA LEU A 43 11.34 0.85 40.28
C LEU A 43 12.10 1.66 41.34
N GLU A 44 11.38 2.32 42.23
CA GLU A 44 11.92 3.06 43.38
C GLU A 44 12.76 2.15 44.28
N HIS A 45 12.28 0.95 44.58
CA HIS A 45 13.04 -0.06 45.34
C HIS A 45 14.34 -0.43 44.63
N VAL A 46 14.29 -0.76 43.33
CA VAL A 46 15.47 -1.13 42.52
C VAL A 46 16.54 -0.03 42.55
N PHE A 47 16.15 1.23 42.40
CA PHE A 47 17.09 2.36 42.48
C PHE A 47 17.62 2.59 43.90
N ARG A 48 16.76 2.46 44.92
CA ARG A 48 17.16 2.62 46.33
C ARG A 48 18.16 1.57 46.78
N GLN A 49 18.03 0.33 46.31
CA GLN A 49 18.96 -0.76 46.59
C GLN A 49 20.27 -0.65 45.77
N GLY A 50 20.34 0.28 44.80
CA GLY A 50 21.51 0.45 43.95
C GLY A 50 21.69 -0.64 42.90
N PHE A 51 20.64 -1.39 42.56
CA PHE A 51 20.70 -2.40 41.49
C PHE A 51 20.81 -1.76 40.09
N VAL A 52 20.28 -0.54 39.94
CA VAL A 52 20.44 0.30 38.74
C VAL A 52 20.88 1.69 39.20
N GLU A 53 21.81 2.31 38.47
CA GLU A 53 22.30 3.65 38.82
C GLU A 53 21.18 4.71 38.67
N PRO A 54 20.95 5.58 39.67
CA PRO A 54 19.84 6.56 39.66
C PRO A 54 19.72 7.43 38.41
N GLN A 55 20.83 7.69 37.72
CA GLN A 55 20.86 8.47 36.48
C GLN A 55 20.05 7.85 35.33
N TYR A 56 19.81 6.54 35.35
CA TYR A 56 19.05 5.87 34.31
C TYR A 56 17.54 5.89 34.54
N ARG A 57 17.04 6.34 35.69
CA ARG A 57 15.59 6.37 36.01
C ARG A 57 14.71 6.91 34.88
N PRO A 58 14.96 8.09 34.29
CA PRO A 58 14.12 8.62 33.22
C PRO A 58 14.20 7.82 31.91
N SER A 59 15.15 6.90 31.80
CA SER A 59 15.45 6.12 30.61
C SER A 59 15.30 4.61 30.87
N THR A 60 14.35 4.24 31.74
CA THR A 60 13.97 2.84 31.98
C THR A 60 12.54 2.58 31.56
N TRP A 61 12.25 1.36 31.14
CA TRP A 61 10.88 0.90 30.92
C TRP A 61 10.73 -0.59 31.22
N TRP A 62 9.49 -1.02 31.41
CA TRP A 62 9.15 -2.40 31.72
C TRP A 62 8.70 -3.16 30.47
N GLU A 63 9.17 -4.39 30.32
CA GLU A 63 8.76 -5.32 29.27
C GLU A 63 8.43 -6.70 29.85
N LYS A 64 7.43 -7.37 29.28
CA LYS A 64 7.20 -8.79 29.48
C LYS A 64 8.24 -9.61 28.70
N LYS A 65 8.28 -10.92 28.94
CA LYS A 65 9.16 -11.86 28.22
C LYS A 65 8.95 -11.84 26.70
N ASP A 66 7.72 -11.62 26.25
CA ASP A 66 7.34 -11.51 24.84
C ASP A 66 7.71 -10.16 24.20
N GLY A 67 8.30 -9.22 24.96
CA GLY A 67 8.66 -7.88 24.51
C GLY A 67 7.53 -6.85 24.63
N GLN A 68 6.35 -7.24 25.13
CA GLN A 68 5.26 -6.29 25.32
C GLN A 68 5.60 -5.28 26.44
N LYS A 69 5.53 -3.98 26.14
CA LYS A 69 5.76 -2.92 27.13
C LYS A 69 4.67 -2.88 28.19
N VAL A 70 5.06 -2.65 29.44
CA VAL A 70 4.17 -2.53 30.59
C VAL A 70 4.29 -1.12 31.18
N LYS A 71 3.16 -0.50 31.52
CA LYS A 71 3.16 0.81 32.19
C LYS A 71 3.65 0.68 33.63
N ALA A 72 4.42 1.65 34.12
CA ALA A 72 4.90 1.68 35.51
C ALA A 72 3.76 1.67 36.55
N SER A 73 2.58 2.20 36.20
CA SER A 73 1.40 2.18 37.06
C SER A 73 0.64 0.85 37.12
N HIS A 74 1.15 -0.23 36.51
CA HIS A 74 0.49 -1.54 36.59
C HIS A 74 0.68 -2.16 37.96
N SER A 75 -0.39 -2.75 38.50
CA SER A 75 -0.31 -3.54 39.73
C SER A 75 0.59 -4.76 39.55
N VAL A 76 1.48 -4.97 40.51
CA VAL A 76 2.34 -6.16 40.56
C VAL A 76 1.50 -7.43 40.72
N GLU A 77 0.42 -7.36 41.51
CA GLU A 77 -0.47 -8.49 41.76
C GLU A 77 -1.16 -8.96 40.48
N ASP A 78 -1.65 -8.03 39.64
CA ASP A 78 -2.27 -8.36 38.35
C ASP A 78 -1.28 -9.01 37.38
N LEU A 79 -0.04 -8.53 37.33
CA LEU A 79 1.03 -9.12 36.49
C LEU A 79 1.36 -10.54 36.95
N LEU A 80 1.43 -10.75 38.26
CA LEU A 80 1.63 -12.08 38.82
C LEU A 80 0.44 -12.98 38.54
N VAL A 81 -0.80 -12.50 38.62
CA VAL A 81 -2.00 -13.29 38.22
C VAL A 81 -1.90 -13.74 36.76
N GLN A 82 -1.39 -12.88 35.87
CA GLN A 82 -1.12 -13.20 34.46
C GLN A 82 0.07 -14.15 34.23
N GLY A 83 0.81 -14.52 35.28
CA GLY A 83 1.98 -15.40 35.20
C GLY A 83 3.30 -14.68 34.85
N VAL A 84 3.29 -13.36 34.79
CA VAL A 84 4.49 -12.53 34.55
C VAL A 84 5.25 -12.37 35.88
N GLY A 85 6.56 -12.61 35.86
CA GLY A 85 7.43 -12.47 37.03
C GLY A 85 7.33 -13.58 38.07
N ARG A 86 6.64 -14.70 37.80
CA ARG A 86 6.50 -15.82 38.75
C ARG A 86 7.71 -16.74 38.85
N CYS A 87 8.53 -16.80 37.81
CA CYS A 87 9.68 -17.67 37.72
C CYS A 87 10.76 -17.02 36.84
N PRO A 88 12.02 -17.49 36.88
CA PRO A 88 13.11 -16.94 36.07
C PRO A 88 12.76 -16.90 34.57
N GLU A 89 12.06 -17.93 34.08
CA GLU A 89 11.71 -18.05 32.66
C GLU A 89 10.72 -16.98 32.22
N ASN A 90 9.90 -16.45 33.12
CA ASN A 90 8.89 -15.43 32.83
C ASN A 90 9.17 -14.13 33.59
N ALA A 91 10.41 -13.91 34.01
CA ALA A 91 10.82 -12.72 34.74
C ALA A 91 10.40 -11.44 34.00
N LEU A 92 9.90 -10.46 34.74
CA LEU A 92 9.58 -9.14 34.19
C LEU A 92 10.89 -8.41 33.89
N LYS A 93 11.01 -7.85 32.69
CA LYS A 93 12.25 -7.19 32.27
C LYS A 93 12.19 -5.70 32.58
N LEU A 94 13.20 -5.21 33.29
CA LEU A 94 13.51 -3.78 33.38
C LEU A 94 14.58 -3.46 32.34
N VAL A 95 14.18 -2.79 31.27
CA VAL A 95 15.11 -2.34 30.24
C VAL A 95 15.68 -0.99 30.64
N VAL A 96 17.02 -0.92 30.70
CA VAL A 96 17.77 0.27 31.05
C VAL A 96 18.42 0.81 29.77
N GLN A 97 18.04 2.03 29.37
CA GLN A 97 18.66 2.70 28.23
C GLN A 97 20.02 3.28 28.62
N ASP A 98 21.00 2.41 28.80
CA ASP A 98 22.37 2.77 29.17
C ASP A 98 23.14 3.43 28.03
N VAL A 99 22.78 3.12 26.79
CA VAL A 99 23.28 3.78 25.59
C VAL A 99 22.10 4.40 24.85
N PRO A 100 22.23 5.63 24.34
CA PRO A 100 21.22 6.22 23.49
C PRO A 100 20.89 5.31 22.30
N THR A 101 19.62 4.96 22.14
CA THR A 101 19.18 4.06 21.07
C THR A 101 19.00 4.79 19.75
N ALA A 102 18.99 6.12 19.77
CA ALA A 102 18.82 6.95 18.60
C ALA A 102 19.54 8.29 18.71
N LEU A 103 19.88 8.85 17.55
CA LEU A 103 20.40 10.19 17.37
C LEU A 103 19.37 11.03 16.60
N TRP A 104 18.99 12.17 17.17
CA TRP A 104 18.12 13.16 16.53
C TRP A 104 18.92 14.24 15.82
N PHE A 105 18.52 14.57 14.59
CA PHE A 105 19.14 15.65 13.83
C PHE A 105 18.19 16.33 12.85
N THR A 106 18.59 17.50 12.34
CA THR A 106 17.84 18.29 11.36
C THR A 106 18.73 18.65 10.19
N TYR A 107 18.15 18.71 8.98
CA TYR A 107 18.85 19.28 7.83
C TYR A 107 18.70 20.80 7.82
N VAL A 108 19.81 21.51 7.68
CA VAL A 108 19.82 22.97 7.63
C VAL A 108 20.55 23.43 6.38
N TYR A 109 19.82 24.03 5.44
CA TYR A 109 20.37 24.54 4.19
C TYR A 109 20.76 26.01 4.36
N ARG A 110 22.06 26.31 4.50
CA ARG A 110 22.55 27.68 4.80
C ARG A 110 22.10 28.75 3.80
N ASN A 111 21.93 28.36 2.54
CA ASN A 111 21.54 29.28 1.46
C ASN A 111 20.05 29.25 1.15
N ASN A 112 19.24 28.55 1.96
CA ASN A 112 17.80 28.45 1.77
C ASN A 112 17.11 28.49 3.15
N ALA A 113 17.04 29.69 3.74
CA ALA A 113 16.38 29.90 5.04
C ALA A 113 14.88 29.52 5.02
N SER A 114 14.26 29.45 3.84
CA SER A 114 12.88 29.01 3.64
C SER A 114 12.70 27.50 3.51
N ALA A 115 13.79 26.71 3.46
CA ALA A 115 13.67 25.26 3.43
C ALA A 115 13.10 24.77 4.77
N PRO A 116 12.04 23.94 4.77
CA PRO A 116 11.53 23.37 6.02
C PRO A 116 12.63 22.53 6.68
N ALA A 117 12.92 22.83 7.95
CA ALA A 117 13.79 22.00 8.76
C ALA A 117 13.01 20.73 9.14
N VAL A 118 13.41 19.59 8.59
CA VAL A 118 12.85 18.29 8.94
C VAL A 118 13.73 17.68 10.02
N VAL A 119 13.15 17.35 11.17
CA VAL A 119 13.82 16.55 12.20
C VAL A 119 13.76 15.08 11.81
N GLN A 120 14.89 14.40 11.90
CA GLN A 120 15.04 12.97 11.66
C GLN A 120 15.64 12.29 12.88
N ARG A 121 15.34 11.00 12.99
CA ARG A 121 15.83 10.11 14.03
C ARG A 121 16.50 8.90 13.38
N VAL A 122 17.77 8.69 13.67
CA VAL A 122 18.52 7.49 13.26
C VAL A 122 18.70 6.58 14.47
N LYS A 123 18.28 5.31 14.37
CA LYS A 123 18.49 4.32 15.42
C LYS A 123 19.94 3.83 15.39
N LEU A 124 20.61 3.83 16.53
CA LEU A 124 22.03 3.48 16.65
C LEU A 124 22.24 1.96 16.83
N ALA A 125 21.25 1.24 17.35
CA ALA A 125 21.36 -0.17 17.72
C ALA A 125 21.02 -1.17 16.58
N GLU A 126 20.24 -0.76 15.57
CA GLU A 126 19.71 -1.68 14.53
C GLU A 126 20.65 -1.86 13.33
N SER A 127 21.79 -1.16 13.28
CA SER A 127 22.65 -1.13 12.09
C SER A 127 23.77 -2.17 12.14
N GLU A 128 23.46 -3.46 12.35
CA GLU A 128 24.47 -4.53 12.29
C GLU A 128 25.09 -4.66 10.89
N ALA A 129 24.33 -4.36 9.84
CA ALA A 129 24.77 -4.48 8.44
C ALA A 129 25.79 -3.42 7.98
N HIS A 130 25.98 -2.32 8.73
CA HIS A 130 26.84 -1.20 8.30
C HIS A 130 27.98 -0.88 9.28
N GLY A 131 28.20 -1.77 10.24
CA GLY A 131 29.02 -1.47 11.41
C GLY A 131 28.26 -0.58 12.39
N ARG A 132 28.64 -0.65 13.66
CA ARG A 132 28.05 0.21 14.70
C ARG A 132 28.21 1.68 14.31
N LEU A 133 27.13 2.44 14.45
CA LEU A 133 27.14 3.90 14.28
C LEU A 133 27.80 4.53 15.52
N GLU A 134 29.11 4.33 15.69
CA GLU A 134 29.84 4.83 16.87
C GLU A 134 30.33 6.27 16.66
N LEU A 135 30.64 6.63 15.41
CA LEU A 135 31.14 7.94 15.03
C LEU A 135 30.10 8.72 14.24
N LEU A 136 30.11 10.04 14.38
CA LEU A 136 29.23 10.92 13.62
C LEU A 136 29.44 10.79 12.09
N ALA A 137 30.66 10.47 11.65
CA ALA A 137 30.99 10.12 10.26
C ALA A 137 30.18 8.93 9.74
N ASN A 138 29.91 7.93 10.59
CA ASN A 138 29.15 6.74 10.21
C ASN A 138 27.69 7.13 9.93
N VAL A 139 27.13 8.03 10.74
CA VAL A 139 25.80 8.61 10.50
C VAL A 139 25.77 9.40 9.21
N THR A 140 26.77 10.24 8.94
CA THR A 140 26.85 10.95 7.65
C THR A 140 26.84 9.96 6.49
N ASN A 141 27.67 8.91 6.54
CA ASN A 141 27.75 7.94 5.46
C ASN A 141 26.44 7.16 5.28
N HIS A 142 25.76 6.80 6.37
CA HIS A 142 24.42 6.20 6.33
C HIS A 142 23.41 7.13 5.63
N ILE A 143 23.39 8.43 5.96
CA ILE A 143 22.48 9.41 5.34
C ILE A 143 22.64 9.47 3.81
N PHE A 144 23.87 9.45 3.30
CA PHE A 144 24.12 9.47 1.86
C PHE A 144 23.85 8.11 1.20
N LYS A 145 24.12 7.00 1.90
CA LYS A 145 23.86 5.65 1.41
C LYS A 145 22.36 5.39 1.20
N GLU A 146 21.53 5.79 2.16
CA GLU A 146 20.06 5.69 2.07
C GLU A 146 19.44 6.70 1.08
N GLY A 147 20.25 7.59 0.49
CA GLY A 147 19.79 8.56 -0.49
C GLY A 147 19.01 9.74 0.11
N PHE A 148 19.08 9.96 1.43
CA PHE A 148 18.44 11.12 2.07
C PHE A 148 19.08 12.45 1.62
N LEU A 149 20.37 12.43 1.25
CA LEU A 149 21.06 13.53 0.59
C LEU A 149 21.77 13.06 -0.69
N ALA A 150 21.83 13.92 -1.70
CA ALA A 150 22.54 13.62 -2.94
C ALA A 150 24.05 13.50 -2.71
N ALA A 151 24.68 12.43 -3.19
CA ALA A 151 26.11 12.12 -2.97
C ALA A 151 27.07 13.31 -3.21
N LYS A 152 26.80 14.15 -4.22
CA LYS A 152 27.59 15.36 -4.52
C LYS A 152 27.66 16.40 -3.39
N LEU A 153 26.76 16.32 -2.41
CA LEU A 153 26.71 17.23 -1.26
C LEU A 153 27.58 16.74 -0.09
N ARG A 154 28.10 15.50 -0.13
CA ARG A 154 28.94 14.93 0.95
C ARG A 154 30.13 15.80 1.38
N PRO A 155 30.91 16.44 0.49
CA PRO A 155 32.01 17.31 0.91
C PRO A 155 31.55 18.69 1.40
N LEU A 156 30.24 18.97 1.33
CA LEU A 156 29.64 20.27 1.61
C LEU A 156 28.79 20.26 2.88
N VAL A 157 28.77 19.15 3.61
CA VAL A 157 28.06 19.04 4.89
C VAL A 157 29.01 19.13 6.08
N HIS A 158 28.54 19.72 7.17
CA HIS A 158 29.19 19.68 8.47
C HIS A 158 28.15 19.64 9.58
N TRP A 159 28.52 19.14 10.75
CA TRP A 159 27.62 19.06 11.90
C TRP A 159 27.76 20.27 12.82
N GLU A 160 26.64 20.76 13.34
CA GLU A 160 26.56 21.78 14.39
C GLU A 160 25.69 21.25 15.55
N ALA A 161 26.05 21.59 16.78
CA ALA A 161 25.19 21.41 17.95
C ALA A 161 24.01 22.39 17.92
N HIS A 162 23.04 22.22 18.82
CA HIS A 162 21.90 23.14 18.95
C HIS A 162 22.34 24.58 19.30
N CYS A 163 23.47 24.76 19.99
CA CYS A 163 24.10 26.05 20.27
C CYS A 163 24.85 26.67 19.06
N GLY A 164 24.99 25.94 17.94
CA GLY A 164 25.70 26.39 16.74
C GLY A 164 27.17 25.99 16.69
N ASP A 165 27.71 25.40 17.76
CA ASP A 165 29.10 24.94 17.78
C ASP A 165 29.33 23.80 16.79
N LYS A 166 30.41 23.88 16.02
CA LYS A 166 30.75 22.87 15.01
C LYS A 166 31.21 21.58 15.68
N ILE A 167 30.65 20.44 15.26
CA ILE A 167 31.02 19.11 15.72
C ILE A 167 31.80 18.42 14.60
N GLU A 168 32.99 17.91 14.92
CA GLU A 168 33.81 17.16 13.96
C GLU A 168 33.29 15.73 13.77
N GLU A 169 33.35 15.20 12.54
CA GLU A 169 32.76 13.88 12.21
C GLU A 169 33.43 12.70 12.93
N HIS A 170 34.66 12.87 13.43
CA HIS A 170 35.38 11.83 14.18
C HIS A 170 34.94 11.73 15.65
N ARG A 171 34.00 12.58 16.11
CA ARG A 171 33.47 12.52 17.47
C ARG A 171 32.61 11.27 17.66
N ARG A 172 32.75 10.64 18.82
CA ARG A 172 31.90 9.51 19.23
C ARG A 172 30.51 10.04 19.54
N ILE A 173 29.49 9.32 19.10
CA ILE A 173 28.09 9.71 19.30
C ILE A 173 27.73 9.70 20.79
N GLU A 174 28.29 8.78 21.56
CA GLU A 174 28.16 8.71 23.01
C GLU A 174 28.55 10.04 23.69
N ASP A 175 29.71 10.59 23.33
CA ASP A 175 30.20 11.87 23.90
C ASP A 175 29.27 13.03 23.55
N ILE A 176 28.76 13.07 22.31
CA ILE A 176 27.84 14.12 21.85
C ILE A 176 26.52 14.07 22.62
N LEU A 177 26.02 12.85 22.87
CA LEU A 177 24.77 12.63 23.58
C LEU A 177 24.91 12.88 25.09
N LEU A 178 26.08 12.61 25.68
CA LEU A 178 26.41 13.01 27.05
C LEU A 178 26.38 14.53 27.25
N TRP A 179 26.65 15.32 26.21
CA TRP A 179 26.48 16.79 26.22
C TRP A 179 25.02 17.24 26.06
N GLY A 180 24.09 16.30 25.92
CA GLY A 180 22.67 16.57 25.74
C GLY A 180 22.28 17.02 24.33
N ALA A 181 23.17 16.89 23.34
CA ALA A 181 22.90 17.25 21.95
C ALA A 181 22.53 15.99 21.14
N GLY A 182 21.41 16.03 20.42
CA GLY A 182 20.89 14.92 19.63
C GLY A 182 20.09 13.88 20.41
N THR A 183 19.80 14.12 21.69
CA THR A 183 19.08 13.18 22.58
C THR A 183 17.57 13.17 22.37
N CYS A 184 17.00 14.28 21.91
CA CYS A 184 15.56 14.45 21.68
C CYS A 184 15.27 15.41 20.51
N GLU A 185 14.00 15.50 20.13
CA GLU A 185 13.52 16.35 19.04
C GLU A 185 13.74 17.85 19.30
N GLU A 186 13.73 18.28 20.57
CA GLU A 186 13.93 19.67 20.97
C GLU A 186 15.41 20.09 20.96
N LYS A 187 16.33 19.12 21.01
CA LYS A 187 17.78 19.35 20.98
C LYS A 187 18.44 18.56 19.85
N PRO A 188 17.99 18.66 18.59
CA PRO A 188 18.54 17.86 17.51
C PRO A 188 19.92 18.40 17.12
N LEU A 189 20.81 17.53 16.63
CA LEU A 189 21.99 17.99 15.90
C LEU A 189 21.57 18.68 14.59
N ARG A 190 22.43 19.52 14.03
CA ARG A 190 22.15 20.25 12.79
C ARG A 190 23.16 19.79 11.74
N LEU A 191 22.69 19.07 10.72
CA LEU A 191 23.49 18.74 9.54
C LEU A 191 23.39 19.89 8.53
N ILE A 192 24.42 20.74 8.55
CA ILE A 192 24.45 21.98 7.78
C ILE A 192 24.93 21.66 6.37
N THR A 193 24.11 21.94 5.36
CA THR A 193 24.46 21.74 3.94
C THR A 193 24.79 23.07 3.30
N ARG A 194 26.03 23.24 2.81
CA ARG A 194 26.47 24.40 2.05
C ARG A 194 26.22 24.16 0.56
N MET A 195 25.11 24.66 0.03
CA MET A 195 24.92 24.62 -1.43
C MET A 195 25.98 25.51 -2.10
N PRO A 196 26.67 25.06 -3.16
CA PRO A 196 27.54 25.93 -3.92
C PRO A 196 26.70 27.11 -4.41
N ARG A 197 27.20 28.35 -4.21
CA ARG A 197 26.52 29.53 -4.77
C ARG A 197 26.36 29.27 -6.27
N PRO A 198 25.17 29.44 -6.86
CA PRO A 198 25.04 29.38 -8.31
C PRO A 198 26.04 30.39 -8.86
N LEU A 199 27.02 29.91 -9.64
CA LEU A 199 27.97 30.76 -10.32
C LEU A 199 27.13 31.72 -11.16
N THR A 200 27.01 32.96 -10.69
CA THR A 200 26.39 34.04 -11.44
C THR A 200 27.14 34.12 -12.75
N ARG A 201 26.50 33.73 -13.86
CA ARG A 201 27.07 33.84 -15.21
C ARG A 201 27.50 35.30 -15.40
N SER A 202 28.81 35.53 -15.33
CA SER A 202 29.44 36.78 -15.71
C SER A 202 29.27 36.94 -17.22
N THR A 203 28.26 37.69 -17.64
CA THR A 203 28.17 38.19 -19.02
C THR A 203 29.13 39.36 -19.18
N SER A 204 30.35 39.10 -19.66
CA SER A 204 31.16 40.14 -20.30
C SER A 204 32.08 39.57 -21.40
N LEU A 205 31.94 40.22 -22.56
CA LEU A 205 32.94 40.55 -23.58
C LEU A 205 33.23 39.59 -24.76
N ASN A 206 32.84 40.12 -25.92
CA ASN A 206 33.32 39.89 -27.27
C ASN A 206 34.86 39.90 -27.38
N ALA A 207 35.42 38.92 -28.08
CA ALA A 207 36.63 39.10 -28.89
C ALA A 207 36.67 38.04 -30.01
N THR A 208 37.07 38.49 -31.20
CA THR A 208 37.02 37.78 -32.48
C THR A 208 38.39 37.16 -32.84
N LEU A 209 38.36 36.00 -33.51
CA LEU A 209 39.41 35.31 -34.32
C LEU A 209 40.45 34.40 -33.62
N PRO A 210 41.08 33.43 -34.33
CA PRO A 210 40.64 32.67 -35.52
C PRO A 210 40.69 31.13 -35.33
N PHE A 211 40.09 30.44 -36.30
CA PHE A 211 39.96 28.99 -36.44
C PHE A 211 41.30 28.23 -36.48
N THR A 212 41.37 27.11 -35.75
CA THR A 212 42.18 25.95 -36.14
C THR A 212 41.42 24.67 -35.78
N THR A 213 41.35 23.77 -36.76
CA THR A 213 40.60 22.51 -36.77
C THR A 213 41.30 21.40 -35.99
N LEU A 214 40.56 20.63 -35.18
CA LEU A 214 40.39 19.16 -35.22
C LEU A 214 39.72 18.62 -33.92
N PRO A 215 39.19 17.38 -33.90
CA PRO A 215 37.84 17.09 -33.39
C PRO A 215 37.85 16.45 -32.00
N PHE A 216 36.73 16.51 -31.26
CA PHE A 216 36.20 15.37 -30.48
C PHE A 216 34.81 15.70 -29.87
N THR A 217 33.90 14.72 -30.02
CA THR A 217 32.75 14.34 -29.18
C THR A 217 31.80 15.39 -28.58
N THR A 218 30.56 15.27 -29.02
CA THR A 218 29.34 15.89 -28.50
C THR A 218 28.92 15.36 -27.12
N ALA A 219 28.82 16.25 -26.13
CA ALA A 219 27.85 16.16 -25.04
C ALA A 219 27.31 17.57 -24.75
N THR A 220 26.11 17.84 -25.24
CA THR A 220 25.44 19.13 -25.10
C THR A 220 24.73 19.21 -23.75
N ALA A 221 25.18 20.15 -22.91
CA ALA A 221 24.46 20.67 -21.76
C ALA A 221 23.83 22.02 -22.11
N MET A 222 22.53 22.17 -21.87
CA MET A 222 21.76 23.42 -21.73
C MET A 222 20.58 23.03 -20.82
N GLY A 223 20.11 23.74 -19.80
CA GLY A 223 20.31 25.09 -19.27
C GLY A 223 19.04 25.34 -18.42
N VAL A 224 19.16 25.89 -17.22
CA VAL A 224 17.98 26.20 -16.37
C VAL A 224 18.02 27.67 -15.98
N LEU A 225 16.96 28.37 -16.34
CA LEU A 225 16.59 29.71 -15.87
C LEU A 225 15.52 29.60 -14.77
N GLN A 226 15.57 30.57 -13.87
CA GLN A 226 14.79 30.72 -12.64
C GLN A 226 13.28 30.96 -12.87
N GLY A 227 12.49 30.53 -11.89
CA GLY A 227 11.11 30.99 -11.67
C GLY A 227 10.81 31.09 -10.17
N THR A 228 10.44 32.29 -9.74
CA THR A 228 10.08 32.76 -8.40
C THR A 228 8.68 32.30 -7.96
N LEU A 229 8.44 32.12 -6.65
CA LEU A 229 7.10 32.02 -6.07
C LEU A 229 6.94 32.91 -4.83
N THR A 230 5.81 33.62 -4.84
CA THR A 230 5.27 34.56 -3.86
C THR A 230 4.67 33.86 -2.64
N ALA A 231 4.88 34.46 -1.46
CA ALA A 231 4.36 34.02 -0.17
C ALA A 231 2.97 34.60 0.14
N THR A 232 2.19 33.88 0.96
CA THR A 232 1.04 34.41 1.71
C THR A 232 1.14 33.93 3.15
N THR A 233 1.18 34.89 4.08
CA THR A 233 1.19 34.75 5.53
C THR A 233 -0.22 34.51 6.08
N ALA A 234 -0.35 33.73 7.16
CA ALA A 234 -1.55 33.68 8.00
C ALA A 234 -1.16 33.68 9.48
N THR A 235 -1.69 34.66 10.20
CA THR A 235 -1.64 34.85 11.65
C THR A 235 -2.69 33.99 12.35
N ALA A 236 -2.35 33.48 13.53
CA ALA A 236 -3.20 32.66 14.39
C ALA A 236 -3.72 33.47 15.58
N THR A 237 -5.00 33.31 15.92
CA THR A 237 -5.56 33.57 17.25
C THR A 237 -6.81 32.71 17.47
N ALA A 238 -6.95 32.19 18.69
CA ALA A 238 -8.06 31.38 19.22
C ALA A 238 -8.22 31.77 20.73
N PRO A 239 -9.21 31.30 21.51
CA PRO A 239 -10.54 30.71 21.20
C PRO A 239 -11.74 31.15 22.11
N THR A 240 -12.95 30.71 21.70
CA THR A 240 -14.16 30.23 22.48
C THR A 240 -14.98 31.16 23.41
N PRO A 241 -16.22 30.79 23.86
CA PRO A 241 -17.22 29.79 23.39
C PRO A 241 -18.71 30.27 23.40
N ALA A 242 -19.64 29.44 22.89
CA ALA A 242 -20.94 29.05 23.48
C ALA A 242 -22.13 28.92 22.47
N ALA A 243 -23.08 28.08 22.87
CA ALA A 243 -24.16 27.42 22.13
C ALA A 243 -25.35 28.29 21.68
N ILE A 244 -26.19 27.77 20.76
CA ILE A 244 -27.66 27.56 20.91
C ILE A 244 -28.33 27.17 19.56
N LYS A 245 -29.09 26.05 19.61
CA LYS A 245 -30.35 25.60 18.94
C LYS A 245 -30.71 25.93 17.48
N ASP A 246 -31.18 24.85 16.83
CA ASP A 246 -32.35 24.69 15.94
C ASP A 246 -32.96 25.92 15.25
N ALA A 247 -32.96 25.90 13.90
CA ALA A 247 -34.16 26.23 13.11
C ALA A 247 -34.03 25.77 11.65
N VAL A 248 -35.00 24.96 11.26
CA VAL A 248 -35.45 24.65 9.90
C VAL A 248 -35.83 25.93 9.17
N LEU A 249 -35.40 26.10 7.91
CA LEU A 249 -36.02 27.02 6.97
C LEU A 249 -35.88 26.51 5.52
N ASP A 250 -37.03 26.14 4.97
CA ASP A 250 -37.29 25.93 3.55
C ASP A 250 -37.00 27.21 2.76
N LEU A 251 -36.26 27.08 1.66
CA LEU A 251 -36.16 28.11 0.63
C LEU A 251 -36.67 27.57 -0.70
N VAL A 252 -37.93 27.90 -0.95
CA VAL A 252 -38.60 27.92 -2.26
C VAL A 252 -37.93 29.00 -3.12
N TYR A 253 -37.45 28.64 -4.32
CA TYR A 253 -37.05 29.59 -5.35
C TYR A 253 -38.10 29.61 -6.48
N PRO A 254 -38.44 30.79 -7.03
CA PRO A 254 -39.47 30.93 -8.04
C PRO A 254 -39.02 30.50 -9.44
N ASP A 255 -39.97 29.94 -10.17
CA ASP A 255 -39.90 29.50 -11.56
C ASP A 255 -39.44 30.60 -12.52
N SER A 256 -38.48 30.22 -13.38
CA SER A 256 -38.04 31.01 -14.53
C SER A 256 -38.96 30.81 -15.74
N GLY A 257 -39.20 31.92 -16.44
CA GLY A 257 -40.23 32.08 -17.45
C GLY A 257 -40.13 31.20 -18.69
N ARG A 258 -41.32 30.92 -19.22
CA ARG A 258 -41.59 30.34 -20.54
C ARG A 258 -41.05 31.25 -21.65
N ILE A 259 -40.17 30.70 -22.49
CA ILE A 259 -39.91 31.20 -23.84
C ILE A 259 -40.58 30.25 -24.83
N THR A 260 -41.59 30.75 -25.52
CA THR A 260 -42.28 30.12 -26.65
C THR A 260 -41.37 30.09 -27.88
N VAL A 261 -41.09 28.90 -28.42
CA VAL A 261 -40.43 28.73 -29.73
C VAL A 261 -41.50 28.42 -30.79
N SER A 262 -41.65 29.34 -31.73
CA SER A 262 -42.52 29.25 -32.90
C SER A 262 -41.95 28.28 -33.94
N HIS A 263 -42.73 27.23 -34.26
CA HIS A 263 -42.58 26.38 -35.43
C HIS A 263 -42.63 27.20 -36.73
N ARG A 264 -41.67 27.02 -37.64
CA ARG A 264 -41.86 27.30 -39.07
C ARG A 264 -41.33 26.14 -39.91
N HIS A 265 -42.28 25.48 -40.58
CA HIS A 265 -42.08 24.60 -41.73
C HIS A 265 -41.28 25.31 -42.82
N ARG A 266 -40.29 24.62 -43.42
CA ARG A 266 -39.92 24.85 -44.81
C ARG A 266 -39.75 23.54 -45.55
N LEU A 267 -40.25 23.60 -46.78
CA LEU A 267 -40.54 22.56 -47.74
C LEU A 267 -39.27 22.02 -48.41
N CYS A 268 -39.43 20.79 -48.89
CA CYS A 268 -38.52 20.06 -49.77
C CYS A 268 -38.26 20.82 -51.07
N SER A 269 -37.00 20.86 -51.50
CA SER A 269 -36.62 21.03 -52.89
C SER A 269 -35.26 20.37 -53.14
N THR A 270 -35.29 19.27 -53.90
CA THR A 270 -34.15 18.57 -54.48
C THR A 270 -33.44 19.41 -55.55
N PRO A 271 -32.10 19.31 -55.66
CA PRO A 271 -31.42 19.56 -56.93
C PRO A 271 -30.51 18.38 -57.37
N PRO A 272 -30.04 18.39 -58.63
CA PRO A 272 -29.76 17.17 -59.39
C PRO A 272 -28.30 16.71 -59.32
N ARG A 273 -28.13 15.43 -59.69
CA ARG A 273 -26.87 14.73 -59.99
C ARG A 273 -25.94 15.58 -60.89
N ARG A 274 -24.72 15.82 -60.42
CA ARG A 274 -23.57 16.18 -61.27
C ARG A 274 -22.31 15.42 -60.88
N ARG A 275 -21.48 15.24 -61.91
CA ARG A 275 -20.45 14.21 -62.14
C ARG A 275 -19.31 14.17 -61.13
N GLN A 276 -18.73 12.96 -61.05
CA GLN A 276 -17.47 12.59 -60.42
C GLN A 276 -16.33 13.53 -60.83
N ALA A 277 -15.60 14.03 -59.83
CA ALA A 277 -14.21 14.46 -59.95
C ALA A 277 -13.50 14.01 -58.67
N THR A 278 -12.56 13.09 -58.83
CA THR A 278 -11.68 12.55 -57.80
C THR A 278 -10.71 13.64 -57.38
N LEU A 279 -10.92 14.22 -56.19
CA LEU A 279 -9.98 15.13 -55.53
C LEU A 279 -9.31 14.41 -54.34
N PRO A 280 -8.04 14.72 -54.05
CA PRO A 280 -7.26 14.02 -53.03
C PRO A 280 -7.85 14.28 -51.64
N PHE A 281 -7.85 13.21 -50.83
CA PHE A 281 -8.23 13.20 -49.42
C PHE A 281 -7.58 14.39 -48.66
N LEU A 282 -8.35 15.45 -48.44
CA LEU A 282 -8.07 16.44 -47.42
C LEU A 282 -8.14 15.72 -46.07
N LEU A 283 -7.00 15.64 -45.38
CA LEU A 283 -6.90 15.29 -43.96
C LEU A 283 -7.79 16.25 -43.17
N MET A 284 -9.06 15.89 -42.99
CA MET A 284 -9.95 16.59 -42.08
C MET A 284 -9.32 16.46 -40.70
N SER A 285 -8.83 17.58 -40.17
CA SER A 285 -8.34 17.70 -38.81
C SER A 285 -9.38 17.07 -37.88
N ARG A 286 -9.03 15.92 -37.29
CA ARG A 286 -9.88 15.21 -36.33
C ARG A 286 -10.27 16.23 -35.26
N ARG A 287 -11.54 16.63 -35.22
CA ARG A 287 -12.07 17.48 -34.15
C ARG A 287 -11.73 16.79 -32.84
N LYS A 288 -10.94 17.46 -31.98
CA LYS A 288 -10.57 16.94 -30.67
C LYS A 288 -11.87 16.61 -29.93
N GLN A 289 -12.10 15.31 -29.68
CA GLN A 289 -13.24 14.89 -28.88
C GLN A 289 -13.11 15.53 -27.50
N HIS A 290 -14.12 16.29 -27.12
CA HIS A 290 -14.15 16.90 -25.80
C HIS A 290 -14.50 15.83 -24.79
N TYR A 291 -13.78 15.85 -23.67
CA TYR A 291 -14.05 14.97 -22.55
C TYR A 291 -15.49 15.14 -22.05
N SER A 292 -16.19 14.01 -21.87
CA SER A 292 -17.55 13.95 -21.35
C SER A 292 -17.63 12.87 -20.27
N ILE A 293 -18.32 13.18 -19.18
CA ILE A 293 -18.49 12.27 -18.02
C ILE A 293 -19.29 11.01 -18.40
N PHE A 294 -20.20 11.14 -19.37
CA PHE A 294 -21.14 10.07 -19.74
C PHE A 294 -20.82 9.40 -21.08
N SER A 295 -19.81 9.90 -21.79
CA SER A 295 -19.34 9.28 -23.03
C SER A 295 -18.11 8.42 -22.71
N PRO A 296 -17.99 7.20 -23.27
CA PRO A 296 -16.80 6.36 -23.08
C PRO A 296 -15.55 7.11 -23.55
N PRO A 297 -14.60 7.45 -22.66
CA PRO A 297 -13.34 8.05 -23.06
C PRO A 297 -12.38 6.98 -23.56
N SER A 298 -11.32 7.42 -24.23
CA SER A 298 -10.21 6.55 -24.63
C SER A 298 -8.93 6.89 -23.86
N LEU A 299 -8.05 5.91 -23.64
CA LEU A 299 -6.76 6.14 -22.98
C LEU A 299 -5.87 7.08 -23.80
N SER A 300 -6.06 7.15 -25.12
CA SER A 300 -5.36 8.12 -25.97
C SER A 300 -5.76 9.57 -25.70
N MET A 301 -6.85 9.81 -24.97
CA MET A 301 -7.27 11.15 -24.50
C MET A 301 -6.61 11.53 -23.17
N SER A 302 -5.98 10.57 -22.49
CA SER A 302 -5.31 10.81 -21.21
C SER A 302 -4.04 11.61 -21.42
N GLU A 303 -3.83 12.61 -20.57
CA GLU A 303 -2.57 13.38 -20.52
C GLU A 303 -1.56 12.74 -19.55
N LEU A 304 -1.94 11.65 -18.88
CA LEU A 304 -1.03 10.94 -17.98
C LEU A 304 0.02 10.17 -18.78
N VAL A 305 1.27 10.24 -18.30
CA VAL A 305 2.38 9.44 -18.82
C VAL A 305 2.18 8.00 -18.39
N LYS A 306 2.37 7.06 -19.33
CA LYS A 306 2.29 5.62 -19.08
C LYS A 306 3.69 5.05 -18.98
N THR A 307 4.07 4.58 -17.79
CA THR A 307 5.23 3.71 -17.58
C THR A 307 4.76 2.26 -17.55
N THR A 308 5.46 1.37 -18.26
CA THR A 308 5.12 -0.07 -18.29
C THR A 308 6.26 -0.88 -17.70
N PHE A 309 5.93 -1.76 -16.77
CA PHE A 309 6.81 -2.80 -16.26
C PHE A 309 6.37 -4.10 -16.91
N ASP A 310 7.19 -4.62 -17.80
CA ASP A 310 6.97 -5.94 -18.41
C ASP A 310 7.23 -7.06 -17.38
N HIS A 311 7.08 -8.30 -17.83
CA HIS A 311 7.35 -9.50 -17.03
C HIS A 311 8.76 -9.50 -16.42
N ASP A 312 9.82 -9.35 -17.23
CA ASP A 312 11.21 -9.28 -16.76
C ASP A 312 11.43 -8.20 -15.69
N SER A 313 10.87 -7.00 -15.89
CA SER A 313 10.96 -5.92 -14.90
C SER A 313 10.21 -6.26 -13.61
N THR A 314 9.11 -6.98 -13.73
CA THR A 314 8.29 -7.41 -12.59
C THR A 314 9.00 -8.51 -11.80
N ASP A 315 9.60 -9.49 -12.49
CA ASP A 315 10.40 -10.57 -11.88
C ASP A 315 11.60 -10.00 -11.13
N ALA A 316 12.32 -9.05 -11.73
CA ALA A 316 13.41 -8.33 -11.05
C ALA A 316 12.95 -7.58 -9.79
N LEU A 317 11.69 -7.10 -9.75
CA LEU A 317 11.13 -6.48 -8.54
C LEU A 317 10.76 -7.51 -7.47
N ILE A 318 10.29 -8.69 -7.89
CA ILE A 318 9.99 -9.82 -6.99
C ILE A 318 11.28 -10.33 -6.35
N ASP A 319 12.33 -10.54 -7.14
CA ASP A 319 13.66 -10.91 -6.63
C ASP A 319 14.19 -9.88 -5.66
N ARG A 320 14.11 -8.59 -6.02
CA ARG A 320 14.50 -7.51 -5.12
C ARG A 320 13.71 -7.53 -3.82
N TRP A 321 12.39 -7.75 -3.88
CA TRP A 321 11.56 -7.86 -2.68
C TRP A 321 11.95 -9.07 -1.83
N LEU A 322 12.22 -10.22 -2.45
CA LEU A 322 12.74 -11.42 -1.79
C LEU A 322 14.07 -11.16 -1.08
N ASP A 323 15.02 -10.49 -1.73
CA ASP A 323 16.36 -10.19 -1.20
C ASP A 323 16.32 -9.24 0.01
N HIS A 324 15.43 -8.24 -0.02
CA HIS A 324 15.30 -7.29 1.09
C HIS A 324 14.84 -7.97 2.39
N ARG A 325 14.25 -9.16 2.32
CA ARG A 325 13.83 -9.93 3.50
C ARG A 325 14.94 -10.56 4.31
N VAL A 326 16.10 -10.81 3.70
CA VAL A 326 17.20 -11.55 4.37
C VAL A 326 17.67 -10.83 5.65
N HIS A 327 17.24 -9.58 5.86
CA HIS A 327 17.73 -8.67 6.88
C HIS A 327 16.69 -8.26 7.96
N GLY A 328 15.49 -8.87 8.03
CA GLY A 328 14.51 -8.52 9.10
C GLY A 328 13.21 -9.36 9.14
N HIS A 329 12.41 -9.14 10.19
CA HIS A 329 11.06 -9.71 10.35
C HIS A 329 10.10 -9.13 9.29
N ASP A 330 9.98 -9.82 8.15
CA ASP A 330 8.98 -9.49 7.12
C ASP A 330 7.60 -10.03 7.55
N ALA A 331 6.69 -9.13 7.94
CA ALA A 331 5.33 -9.46 8.34
C ALA A 331 4.58 -10.26 7.27
N TYR A 332 4.88 -10.06 5.97
CA TYR A 332 4.28 -10.86 4.89
C TYR A 332 4.76 -12.30 4.93
N HIS A 333 6.05 -12.53 5.13
CA HIS A 333 6.61 -13.88 5.24
C HIS A 333 6.07 -14.62 6.47
N GLU A 334 5.97 -13.94 7.62
CA GLU A 334 5.35 -14.51 8.81
C GLU A 334 3.89 -14.88 8.54
N TRP A 335 3.12 -13.99 7.91
CA TRP A 335 1.74 -14.29 7.53
C TRP A 335 1.63 -15.49 6.57
N PHE A 336 2.47 -15.59 5.53
CA PHE A 336 2.46 -16.76 4.64
C PHE A 336 2.82 -18.06 5.37
N ARG A 337 3.73 -18.00 6.35
CA ARG A 337 4.07 -19.15 7.20
C ARG A 337 2.87 -19.55 8.05
N ASP A 338 2.19 -18.59 8.67
CA ASP A 338 0.99 -18.85 9.45
C ASP A 338 -0.12 -19.44 8.58
N VAL A 339 -0.37 -18.89 7.39
CA VAL A 339 -1.35 -19.42 6.42
C VAL A 339 -1.04 -20.87 6.06
N ARG A 340 0.24 -21.21 5.88
CA ARG A 340 0.70 -22.59 5.67
C ARG A 340 0.39 -23.49 6.88
N GLU A 341 0.47 -22.98 8.10
CA GLU A 341 0.23 -23.72 9.33
C GLU A 341 -1.27 -23.83 9.71
N ARG A 342 -2.10 -22.84 9.34
CA ARG A 342 -3.51 -22.68 9.74
C ARG A 342 -4.48 -23.78 9.30
N LYS A 343 -4.05 -24.76 8.50
CA LYS A 343 -4.89 -25.87 8.02
C LYS A 343 -6.28 -25.39 7.51
N HIS A 344 -6.30 -24.41 6.60
CA HIS A 344 -7.53 -23.97 5.89
C HIS A 344 -8.28 -25.12 5.15
N ALA A 345 -7.71 -26.33 5.14
CA ALA A 345 -8.25 -27.56 4.59
C ALA A 345 -9.66 -27.93 5.09
N VAL A 346 -10.04 -27.57 6.32
CA VAL A 346 -11.35 -27.95 6.89
C VAL A 346 -12.53 -27.30 6.14
N HIS A 347 -12.30 -26.17 5.43
CA HIS A 347 -13.31 -25.47 4.62
C HIS A 347 -12.92 -25.32 3.13
N ALA A 348 -11.85 -25.98 2.69
CA ALA A 348 -11.17 -25.74 1.39
C ALA A 348 -11.90 -26.22 0.13
N HIS A 349 -13.00 -26.98 0.26
CA HIS A 349 -13.62 -27.60 -0.91
C HIS A 349 -14.38 -26.61 -1.80
N ASN A 350 -14.87 -25.50 -1.25
CA ASN A 350 -15.70 -24.52 -1.98
C ASN A 350 -15.25 -23.06 -1.83
N LYS A 351 -14.22 -22.78 -1.04
CA LYS A 351 -13.71 -21.43 -0.80
C LYS A 351 -12.36 -21.22 -1.46
N GLN A 352 -11.97 -19.95 -1.55
CA GLN A 352 -10.63 -19.56 -1.93
C GLN A 352 -9.62 -20.25 -0.99
N ILE A 353 -8.41 -20.54 -1.47
CA ILE A 353 -7.32 -21.08 -0.64
C ILE A 353 -5.98 -20.49 -1.07
N ILE A 354 -5.05 -20.41 -0.12
CA ILE A 354 -3.62 -20.23 -0.36
C ILE A 354 -2.94 -21.51 0.14
N ALA A 355 -2.11 -22.11 -0.70
CA ALA A 355 -1.47 -23.38 -0.42
C ALA A 355 0.04 -23.30 -0.66
N TRP A 356 0.80 -23.57 0.38
CA TRP A 356 2.26 -23.65 0.36
C TRP A 356 2.70 -24.88 1.15
N ASN A 357 2.83 -26.02 0.47
CA ASN A 357 3.03 -27.32 1.12
C ASN A 357 4.49 -27.82 1.06
N LYS A 358 5.26 -27.41 0.05
CA LYS A 358 6.63 -27.86 -0.19
C LYS A 358 7.48 -26.70 -0.69
N GLY A 359 8.80 -26.88 -0.66
CA GLY A 359 9.75 -25.90 -1.12
C GLY A 359 9.99 -24.78 -0.12
N GLU A 360 10.97 -23.94 -0.44
CA GLU A 360 11.23 -22.69 0.25
C GLU A 360 10.17 -21.65 -0.08
N PHE A 361 10.19 -20.53 0.64
CA PHE A 361 9.25 -19.44 0.41
C PHE A 361 9.63 -18.70 -0.86
N ALA A 362 9.03 -19.13 -1.97
CA ALA A 362 9.22 -18.55 -3.28
C ALA A 362 7.86 -18.50 -4.00
N PRO A 363 7.61 -17.49 -4.86
CA PRO A 363 6.33 -17.30 -5.53
C PRO A 363 5.83 -18.54 -6.28
N GLU A 364 6.74 -19.32 -6.84
CA GLU A 364 6.47 -20.53 -7.62
C GLU A 364 6.02 -21.72 -6.76
N ASN A 365 6.25 -21.64 -5.45
CA ASN A 365 5.87 -22.66 -4.46
C ASN A 365 4.59 -22.30 -3.69
N VAL A 366 4.07 -21.08 -3.87
CA VAL A 366 2.84 -20.60 -3.25
C VAL A 366 1.73 -20.57 -4.28
N PHE A 367 0.65 -21.29 -4.03
CA PHE A 367 -0.47 -21.42 -4.96
C PHE A 367 -1.73 -20.75 -4.40
N CYS A 368 -2.48 -20.09 -5.28
CA CYS A 368 -3.78 -19.51 -4.97
C CYS A 368 -4.87 -20.22 -5.76
N ARG A 369 -5.98 -20.55 -5.10
CA ARG A 369 -7.21 -20.90 -5.81
C ARG A 369 -7.85 -19.63 -6.33
N THR A 370 -8.08 -19.58 -7.64
CA THR A 370 -8.62 -18.40 -8.29
C THR A 370 -10.11 -18.24 -8.01
N VAL A 371 -10.56 -16.99 -7.85
CA VAL A 371 -11.95 -16.66 -7.52
C VAL A 371 -12.89 -16.78 -8.73
N ASP A 372 -12.35 -16.71 -9.94
CA ASP A 372 -13.10 -16.74 -11.20
C ASP A 372 -13.23 -18.15 -11.80
N THR A 373 -12.13 -18.91 -11.83
CA THR A 373 -12.08 -20.24 -12.47
C THR A 373 -11.95 -21.41 -11.50
N GLY A 374 -11.64 -21.15 -10.23
CA GLY A 374 -11.42 -22.18 -9.20
C GLY A 374 -10.17 -23.03 -9.44
N ARG A 375 -9.32 -22.66 -10.40
CA ARG A 375 -8.01 -23.29 -10.66
C ARG A 375 -7.05 -22.97 -9.52
N LEU A 376 -6.10 -23.84 -9.28
CA LEU A 376 -5.00 -23.65 -8.34
C LEU A 376 -3.75 -23.28 -9.12
N ILE A 377 -3.37 -22.01 -9.12
CA ILE A 377 -2.25 -21.46 -9.89
C ILE A 377 -1.14 -20.93 -8.97
N PRO A 378 0.13 -20.99 -9.38
CA PRO A 378 1.24 -20.43 -8.59
C PRO A 378 1.30 -18.89 -8.69
N LEU A 379 1.93 -18.24 -7.71
CA LEU A 379 2.06 -16.77 -7.68
C LEU A 379 3.08 -16.22 -8.70
N ASP A 380 4.04 -17.04 -9.16
CA ASP A 380 5.13 -16.70 -10.10
C ASP A 380 4.71 -16.52 -11.56
N ARG A 381 3.44 -16.72 -11.89
CA ARG A 381 2.99 -16.56 -13.28
C ARG A 381 3.38 -15.15 -13.76
N THR A 382 3.59 -14.90 -15.05
CA THR A 382 4.00 -13.57 -15.56
C THR A 382 2.86 -12.55 -15.66
N TRP A 383 3.07 -11.28 -15.32
CA TRP A 383 2.13 -10.18 -15.58
C TRP A 383 2.85 -8.88 -15.97
N THR A 384 2.10 -7.91 -16.46
CA THR A 384 2.56 -6.58 -16.83
C THR A 384 1.86 -5.53 -15.97
N ILE A 385 2.61 -4.54 -15.48
CA ILE A 385 2.07 -3.43 -14.69
C ILE A 385 2.12 -2.14 -15.52
N HIS A 386 0.98 -1.50 -15.68
CA HIS A 386 0.86 -0.19 -16.33
C HIS A 386 0.62 0.89 -15.28
N VAL A 387 1.60 1.78 -15.12
CA VAL A 387 1.56 2.90 -14.17
C VAL A 387 1.29 4.20 -14.94
N TYR A 388 0.14 4.82 -14.68
CA TYR A 388 -0.25 6.12 -15.21
C TYR A 388 0.03 7.19 -14.18
N HIS A 389 0.84 8.19 -14.52
CA HIS A 389 1.20 9.26 -13.60
C HIS A 389 1.26 10.62 -14.33
N HIS A 390 1.15 11.70 -13.57
CA HIS A 390 1.33 13.04 -14.12
C HIS A 390 2.82 13.29 -14.47
N GLN A 391 3.10 14.09 -15.50
CA GLN A 391 4.48 14.38 -15.92
C GLN A 391 5.31 15.09 -14.82
N SER A 392 4.65 15.80 -13.89
CA SER A 392 5.33 16.44 -12.77
C SER A 392 6.04 15.46 -11.82
N PHE A 393 5.65 14.18 -11.81
CA PHE A 393 6.34 13.16 -11.00
C PHE A 393 7.74 12.89 -11.55
N GLU A 394 7.88 12.75 -12.87
CA GLU A 394 9.19 12.60 -13.53
C GLU A 394 10.06 13.84 -13.35
N ASN A 395 9.47 15.03 -13.47
CA ASN A 395 10.18 16.30 -13.27
C ASN A 395 10.75 16.45 -11.84
N ARG A 396 10.19 15.72 -10.87
CA ARG A 396 10.67 15.67 -9.48
C ARG A 396 11.62 14.50 -9.22
N ASN A 397 12.02 13.76 -10.27
CA ASN A 397 12.80 12.52 -10.19
C ASN A 397 12.13 11.44 -9.32
N LEU A 398 10.80 11.40 -9.30
CA LEU A 398 10.06 10.32 -8.63
C LEU A 398 9.94 9.15 -9.60
N HIS A 399 10.81 8.16 -9.43
CA HIS A 399 10.75 6.91 -10.19
C HIS A 399 9.50 6.10 -9.81
N MET A 400 8.92 5.37 -10.77
CA MET A 400 7.75 4.52 -10.51
C MET A 400 8.12 3.16 -9.89
N THR A 401 9.38 2.76 -9.96
CA THR A 401 9.86 1.49 -9.40
C THR A 401 9.59 1.35 -7.90
N PRO A 402 9.90 2.34 -7.03
CA PRO A 402 9.55 2.26 -5.61
C PRO A 402 8.05 2.20 -5.34
N VAL A 403 7.23 2.83 -6.18
CA VAL A 403 5.76 2.78 -6.08
C VAL A 403 5.25 1.37 -6.30
N VAL A 404 5.74 0.68 -7.35
CA VAL A 404 5.37 -0.71 -7.61
C VAL A 404 5.90 -1.64 -6.53
N LEU A 405 7.17 -1.48 -6.15
CA LEU A 405 7.82 -2.31 -5.14
C LEU A 405 7.09 -2.25 -3.80
N SER A 406 6.56 -1.08 -3.41
CA SER A 406 5.86 -0.91 -2.13
C SER A 406 4.52 -1.66 -2.06
N MET A 407 3.88 -1.93 -3.20
CA MET A 407 2.60 -2.66 -3.27
C MET A 407 2.76 -4.09 -3.79
N LEU A 408 3.99 -4.53 -4.04
CA LEU A 408 4.24 -5.78 -4.74
C LEU A 408 3.60 -7.00 -4.06
N PRO A 409 3.63 -7.17 -2.72
CA PRO A 409 2.99 -8.30 -2.05
C PRO A 409 1.48 -8.38 -2.35
N GLU A 410 0.79 -7.25 -2.28
CA GLU A 410 -0.64 -7.15 -2.55
C GLU A 410 -0.94 -7.41 -4.02
N LEU A 411 -0.13 -6.87 -4.94
CA LEU A 411 -0.30 -7.08 -6.37
C LEU A 411 -0.09 -8.54 -6.75
N MET A 412 0.90 -9.21 -6.18
CA MET A 412 1.16 -10.65 -6.39
C MET A 412 -0.03 -11.50 -5.96
N LEU A 413 -0.58 -11.23 -4.77
CA LEU A 413 -1.76 -11.95 -4.28
C LEU A 413 -2.98 -11.68 -5.13
N LEU A 414 -3.33 -10.41 -5.38
CA LEU A 414 -4.49 -10.05 -6.20
C LEU A 414 -4.40 -10.61 -7.61
N ARG A 415 -3.18 -10.65 -8.19
CA ARG A 415 -2.94 -11.37 -9.42
C ARG A 415 -3.25 -12.85 -9.22
N GLY A 416 -2.55 -13.54 -8.31
CA GLY A 416 -2.66 -15.00 -8.16
C GLY A 416 -4.09 -15.49 -7.90
N MET A 417 -4.95 -14.60 -7.43
CA MET A 417 -6.37 -14.84 -7.22
C MET A 417 -7.24 -14.82 -8.48
N HIS A 418 -6.74 -14.32 -9.60
CA HIS A 418 -7.49 -14.15 -10.84
C HIS A 418 -6.77 -14.85 -11.98
N ASP A 419 -7.40 -15.87 -12.54
CA ASP A 419 -6.86 -16.62 -13.68
C ASP A 419 -7.05 -15.85 -14.98
N SER A 420 -8.20 -15.18 -15.13
CA SER A 420 -8.57 -14.51 -16.38
C SER A 420 -8.60 -12.98 -16.25
N GLY A 421 -7.96 -12.29 -17.20
CA GLY A 421 -8.04 -10.83 -17.34
C GLY A 421 -7.28 -10.05 -16.26
N CYS A 422 -6.23 -10.66 -15.71
CA CYS A 422 -5.33 -10.05 -14.72
C CYS A 422 -3.85 -10.06 -15.14
N ASP A 423 -3.55 -10.37 -16.40
CA ASP A 423 -2.20 -10.28 -16.96
C ASP A 423 -1.71 -8.83 -17.10
N GLU A 424 -2.65 -7.89 -17.13
CA GLU A 424 -2.37 -6.44 -17.13
C GLU A 424 -2.95 -5.82 -15.85
N ILE A 425 -2.08 -5.29 -14.99
CA ILE A 425 -2.46 -4.56 -13.77
C ILE A 425 -2.33 -3.06 -14.03
N TYR A 426 -3.30 -2.29 -13.55
CA TYR A 426 -3.41 -0.86 -13.80
C TYR A 426 -3.27 -0.07 -12.51
N ILE A 427 -2.35 0.89 -12.50
CA ILE A 427 -2.08 1.77 -11.36
C ILE A 427 -2.17 3.22 -11.84
N ILE A 428 -2.94 4.06 -11.15
CA ILE A 428 -2.97 5.51 -11.37
C ILE A 428 -2.34 6.18 -10.15
N VAL A 429 -1.26 6.93 -10.35
CA VAL A 429 -0.53 7.62 -9.29
C VAL A 429 -1.08 9.03 -9.09
N THR A 430 -1.35 9.38 -7.85
CA THR A 430 -1.94 10.65 -7.44
C THR A 430 -1.28 11.24 -6.20
N ASP A 431 -1.70 12.45 -5.82
CA ASP A 431 -1.25 13.17 -4.63
C ASP A 431 -2.41 13.52 -3.68
N LEU A 432 -3.49 12.73 -3.77
CA LEU A 432 -4.69 12.89 -2.97
C LEU A 432 -4.39 12.61 -1.49
N LYS A 433 -4.93 13.45 -0.60
CA LYS A 433 -4.96 13.18 0.84
C LYS A 433 -6.05 12.16 1.17
N ARG A 434 -6.01 11.63 2.40
CA ARG A 434 -6.98 10.66 2.94
C ARG A 434 -8.44 11.02 2.62
N GLN A 435 -8.90 12.20 3.04
CA GLN A 435 -10.29 12.63 2.79
C GLN A 435 -10.60 12.77 1.29
N GLU A 436 -9.65 13.25 0.49
CA GLU A 436 -9.84 13.41 -0.96
C GLU A 436 -9.90 12.04 -1.67
N MET A 437 -9.18 11.04 -1.14
CA MET A 437 -9.24 9.65 -1.60
C MET A 437 -10.58 8.99 -1.26
N ASP A 438 -11.10 9.18 -0.05
CA ASP A 438 -12.43 8.70 0.36
C ASP A 438 -13.52 9.33 -0.53
N ASP A 439 -13.46 10.65 -0.73
CA ASP A 439 -14.36 11.41 -1.59
C ASP A 439 -14.33 10.94 -3.07
N ALA A 440 -13.14 10.73 -3.63
CA ALA A 440 -12.97 10.21 -4.99
C ALA A 440 -13.50 8.78 -5.12
N THR A 441 -13.27 7.94 -4.10
CA THR A 441 -13.76 6.56 -4.03
C THR A 441 -15.28 6.51 -4.09
N GLU A 442 -15.97 7.33 -3.29
CA GLU A 442 -17.44 7.41 -3.29
C GLU A 442 -17.99 7.96 -4.60
N TYR A 443 -17.31 8.94 -5.21
CA TYR A 443 -17.67 9.40 -6.55
C TYR A 443 -17.56 8.27 -7.58
N PHE A 444 -16.48 7.48 -7.59
CA PHE A 444 -16.32 6.40 -8.58
C PHE A 444 -17.37 5.30 -8.40
N LYS A 445 -17.72 4.94 -7.16
CA LYS A 445 -18.84 4.03 -6.88
C LYS A 445 -20.16 4.58 -7.42
N LEU A 446 -20.46 5.85 -7.17
CA LEU A 446 -21.67 6.52 -7.67
C LEU A 446 -21.71 6.56 -9.21
N ALA A 447 -20.62 6.98 -9.84
CA ALA A 447 -20.53 7.09 -11.28
C ALA A 447 -20.64 5.72 -11.96
N CYS A 448 -19.83 4.75 -11.56
CA CYS A 448 -19.79 3.43 -12.20
C CYS A 448 -21.13 2.68 -12.08
N ARG A 449 -21.74 2.68 -10.89
CA ARG A 449 -23.03 2.00 -10.64
C ARG A 449 -24.16 2.52 -11.53
N HIS A 450 -24.14 3.80 -11.90
CA HIS A 450 -25.27 4.47 -12.54
C HIS A 450 -25.04 4.93 -13.98
N SER A 451 -23.80 5.10 -14.43
CA SER A 451 -23.49 5.52 -15.81
C SER A 451 -22.82 4.44 -16.66
N PHE A 452 -22.19 3.43 -16.04
CA PHE A 452 -21.43 2.45 -16.81
C PHE A 452 -22.35 1.44 -17.50
N GLY A 453 -22.32 1.43 -18.84
CA GLY A 453 -23.04 0.46 -19.67
C GLY A 453 -24.57 0.62 -19.68
N ARG A 454 -25.11 1.68 -19.07
CA ARG A 454 -26.56 1.88 -18.86
C ARG A 454 -26.97 3.34 -19.09
N PRO A 455 -28.22 3.60 -19.52
CA PRO A 455 -28.76 4.95 -19.49
C PRO A 455 -28.86 5.44 -18.04
N CYS A 456 -28.23 6.58 -17.74
CA CYS A 456 -28.29 7.21 -16.43
C CYS A 456 -29.60 7.99 -16.29
N LYS A 457 -30.25 7.91 -15.11
CA LYS A 457 -31.44 8.74 -14.83
C LYS A 457 -31.02 10.21 -14.74
N PRO A 458 -31.80 11.18 -15.27
CA PRO A 458 -31.42 12.59 -15.24
C PRO A 458 -31.16 13.17 -13.84
N SER A 459 -31.84 12.68 -12.80
CA SER A 459 -31.58 13.08 -11.41
C SER A 459 -30.21 12.62 -10.92
N VAL A 460 -29.82 11.38 -11.24
CA VAL A 460 -28.53 10.80 -10.88
C VAL A 460 -27.41 11.41 -11.72
N GLU A 461 -27.65 11.67 -13.01
CA GLU A 461 -26.73 12.38 -13.90
C GLU A 461 -26.36 13.76 -13.34
N ARG A 462 -27.36 14.53 -12.89
CA ARG A 462 -27.15 15.82 -12.20
C ARG A 462 -26.30 15.66 -10.94
N ARG A 463 -26.55 14.64 -10.12
CA ARG A 463 -25.75 14.35 -8.92
C ARG A 463 -24.30 14.01 -9.26
N ILE A 464 -24.07 13.15 -10.26
CA ILE A 464 -22.71 12.80 -10.73
C ILE A 464 -21.97 14.05 -11.21
N ARG A 465 -22.62 14.91 -12.01
CA ARG A 465 -22.02 16.18 -12.45
C ARG A 465 -21.67 17.09 -11.27
N TYR A 466 -22.56 17.20 -10.30
CA TYR A 466 -22.34 18.02 -9.11
C TYR A 466 -21.12 17.52 -8.31
N GLU A 467 -21.04 16.21 -8.02
CA GLU A 467 -19.90 15.63 -7.30
C GLU A 467 -18.60 15.76 -8.09
N HIS A 468 -18.62 15.50 -9.40
CA HIS A 468 -17.46 15.71 -10.26
C HIS A 468 -16.97 17.16 -10.21
N MET A 469 -17.89 18.13 -10.27
CA MET A 469 -17.57 19.56 -10.21
C MET A 469 -17.03 19.95 -8.81
N ARG A 470 -17.65 19.44 -7.73
CA ARG A 470 -17.17 19.64 -6.36
C ARG A 470 -15.73 19.16 -6.19
N LEU A 471 -15.43 17.93 -6.61
CA LEU A 471 -14.08 17.37 -6.54
C LEU A 471 -13.10 18.13 -7.42
N THR A 472 -13.49 18.47 -8.65
CA THR A 472 -12.67 19.28 -9.55
C THR A 472 -12.28 20.60 -8.88
N HIS A 473 -13.23 21.35 -8.31
CA HIS A 473 -12.92 22.62 -7.64
C HIS A 473 -12.08 22.43 -6.38
N THR A 474 -12.37 21.43 -5.55
CA THR A 474 -11.60 21.15 -4.34
C THR A 474 -10.14 20.82 -4.69
N LEU A 475 -9.91 19.89 -5.61
CA LEU A 475 -8.57 19.44 -5.99
C LEU A 475 -7.78 20.53 -6.72
N VAL A 476 -8.44 21.34 -7.57
CA VAL A 476 -7.80 22.49 -8.24
C VAL A 476 -7.37 23.55 -7.23
N ARG A 477 -8.22 23.87 -6.23
CA ARG A 477 -7.87 24.81 -5.16
C ARG A 477 -6.66 24.33 -4.35
N GLN A 478 -6.56 23.02 -4.13
CA GLN A 478 -5.45 22.37 -3.44
C GLN A 478 -4.23 22.13 -4.35
N ARG A 479 -4.29 22.50 -5.63
CA ARG A 479 -3.24 22.31 -6.64
C ARG A 479 -2.77 20.85 -6.76
N ARG A 480 -3.73 19.91 -6.65
CA ARG A 480 -3.47 18.47 -6.78
C ARG A 480 -3.07 18.10 -8.20
N THR A 481 -2.18 17.13 -8.30
CA THR A 481 -1.63 16.61 -9.55
C THR A 481 -1.60 15.08 -9.51
N PRO A 482 -2.25 14.40 -10.48
CA PRO A 482 -3.09 14.95 -11.55
C PRO A 482 -4.38 15.60 -11.03
N CYS A 483 -4.98 16.47 -11.83
CA CYS A 483 -6.26 17.08 -11.46
C CYS A 483 -7.41 16.07 -11.58
N PHE A 484 -8.54 16.32 -10.90
CA PHE A 484 -9.63 15.34 -10.85
C PHE A 484 -10.13 14.89 -12.24
N PRO A 485 -10.34 15.78 -13.23
CA PRO A 485 -10.75 15.35 -14.58
C PRO A 485 -9.76 14.41 -15.26
N GLN A 486 -8.45 14.57 -15.04
CA GLN A 486 -7.43 13.66 -15.58
C GLN A 486 -7.54 12.27 -14.92
N ILE A 487 -7.77 12.22 -13.60
CA ILE A 487 -7.99 10.95 -12.87
C ILE A 487 -9.26 10.27 -13.39
N ASP A 488 -10.40 10.97 -13.45
CA ASP A 488 -11.67 10.39 -13.88
C ASP A 488 -11.62 9.91 -15.34
N LEU A 489 -10.97 10.67 -16.23
CA LEU A 489 -10.72 10.25 -17.60
C LEU A 489 -9.95 8.93 -17.65
N ALA A 490 -8.80 8.86 -16.97
CA ALA A 490 -7.96 7.67 -16.97
C ALA A 490 -8.70 6.46 -16.39
N VAL A 491 -9.36 6.59 -15.23
CA VAL A 491 -10.16 5.53 -14.62
C VAL A 491 -11.22 5.01 -15.59
N ARG A 492 -12.05 5.90 -16.15
CA ARG A 492 -13.12 5.47 -17.07
C ARG A 492 -12.57 4.86 -18.36
N ALA A 493 -11.46 5.37 -18.87
CA ALA A 493 -10.83 4.83 -20.07
C ALA A 493 -10.31 3.40 -19.83
N ILE A 494 -9.63 3.16 -18.70
CA ILE A 494 -9.20 1.81 -18.27
C ILE A 494 -10.41 0.88 -18.16
N LEU A 495 -11.48 1.32 -17.49
CA LEU A 495 -12.68 0.50 -17.31
C LEU A 495 -13.37 0.16 -18.65
N HIS A 496 -13.39 1.09 -19.61
CA HIS A 496 -14.03 0.88 -20.91
C HIS A 496 -13.21 0.03 -21.87
N GLU A 497 -11.91 0.35 -22.01
CA GLU A 497 -11.03 -0.29 -22.98
C GLU A 497 -10.47 -1.62 -22.47
N LYS A 498 -10.05 -1.64 -21.21
CA LYS A 498 -9.26 -2.75 -20.64
C LYS A 498 -10.08 -3.69 -19.78
N ARG A 499 -11.15 -3.20 -19.14
CA ARG A 499 -12.09 -3.99 -18.33
C ARG A 499 -11.40 -4.89 -17.29
N PRO A 500 -10.48 -4.34 -16.48
CA PRO A 500 -9.71 -5.16 -15.55
C PRO A 500 -10.59 -5.73 -14.43
N ARG A 501 -10.11 -6.76 -13.74
CA ARG A 501 -10.76 -7.30 -12.53
C ARG A 501 -10.66 -6.32 -11.36
N PHE A 502 -9.50 -5.70 -11.23
CA PHE A 502 -9.24 -4.60 -10.30
C PHE A 502 -8.25 -3.60 -10.89
N PHE A 503 -8.17 -2.41 -10.30
CA PHE A 503 -7.09 -1.45 -10.53
C PHE A 503 -6.78 -0.71 -9.23
N VAL A 504 -5.65 -0.02 -9.19
CA VAL A 504 -5.20 0.70 -7.99
C VAL A 504 -5.14 2.20 -8.25
N LEU A 505 -5.73 2.97 -7.34
CA LEU A 505 -5.50 4.41 -7.23
C LEU A 505 -4.48 4.66 -6.12
N PHE A 506 -3.23 4.85 -6.51
CA PHE A 506 -2.11 5.01 -5.58
C PHE A 506 -1.96 6.47 -5.19
N SER A 507 -1.80 6.75 -3.89
CA SER A 507 -1.41 8.07 -3.41
C SER A 507 0.03 8.05 -2.91
N HIS A 508 0.85 8.95 -3.43
CA HIS A 508 2.23 9.11 -2.95
C HIS A 508 2.33 9.93 -1.64
N HIS A 509 1.21 10.46 -1.14
CA HIS A 509 1.20 11.28 0.05
C HIS A 509 1.33 10.38 1.29
N GLY A 510 2.37 10.55 2.10
CA GLY A 510 2.70 9.64 3.22
C GLY A 510 1.66 9.55 4.35
N THR A 511 0.67 10.45 4.38
CA THR A 511 -0.47 10.40 5.33
C THR A 511 -1.79 9.95 4.68
N SER A 512 -1.75 9.60 3.39
CA SER A 512 -2.87 9.00 2.68
C SER A 512 -2.69 7.50 2.57
N TYR A 513 -3.75 6.81 2.18
CA TYR A 513 -3.71 5.43 1.75
C TYR A 513 -3.94 5.36 0.23
N SER A 514 -3.65 4.19 -0.34
CA SER A 514 -3.95 3.81 -1.71
C SER A 514 -5.16 2.89 -1.77
N GLN A 515 -6.02 3.06 -2.78
CA GLN A 515 -7.28 2.33 -2.87
C GLN A 515 -7.26 1.31 -4.01
N ILE A 516 -7.54 0.04 -3.69
CA ILE A 516 -7.85 -0.99 -4.67
C ILE A 516 -9.32 -0.90 -5.03
N PHE A 517 -9.64 -0.86 -6.32
CA PHE A 517 -11.01 -0.87 -6.84
C PHE A 517 -11.30 -2.18 -7.54
N PHE A 518 -12.33 -2.88 -7.10
CA PHE A 518 -12.81 -4.11 -7.74
C PHE A 518 -13.98 -3.79 -8.67
N THR A 519 -13.95 -4.32 -9.90
CA THR A 519 -15.02 -4.05 -10.87
C THR A 519 -16.30 -4.84 -10.60
N HIS A 520 -16.22 -5.91 -9.82
CA HIS A 520 -17.37 -6.74 -9.43
C HIS A 520 -17.16 -7.39 -8.05
N PRO A 521 -18.22 -7.64 -7.26
CA PRO A 521 -18.12 -8.29 -5.94
C PRO A 521 -17.41 -9.65 -5.95
N SER A 522 -17.54 -10.43 -7.02
CA SER A 522 -16.91 -11.75 -7.15
C SER A 522 -15.39 -11.72 -7.34
N TYR A 523 -14.79 -10.54 -7.51
CA TYR A 523 -13.34 -10.37 -7.62
C TYR A 523 -12.69 -9.99 -6.28
N VAL A 524 -13.51 -9.82 -5.25
CA VAL A 524 -13.04 -9.45 -3.91
C VAL A 524 -12.50 -10.70 -3.20
N PRO A 525 -11.35 -10.60 -2.52
CA PRO A 525 -10.82 -11.68 -1.69
C PRO A 525 -11.76 -12.17 -0.60
N ASP A 526 -11.63 -13.46 -0.27
CA ASP A 526 -12.38 -14.11 0.81
C ASP A 526 -11.85 -13.66 2.18
N GLU A 527 -12.74 -13.14 3.03
CA GLU A 527 -12.37 -12.62 4.35
C GLU A 527 -11.76 -13.67 5.27
N ASP A 528 -12.15 -14.94 5.12
CA ASP A 528 -11.67 -16.04 5.97
C ASP A 528 -10.16 -16.30 5.81
N ILE A 529 -9.57 -15.83 4.71
CA ILE A 529 -8.14 -16.00 4.42
C ILE A 529 -7.36 -14.76 4.82
N PHE A 530 -7.92 -13.57 4.57
CA PHE A 530 -7.19 -12.31 4.63
C PHE A 530 -7.54 -11.44 5.83
N TYR A 531 -8.38 -11.91 6.78
CA TYR A 531 -8.80 -11.11 7.94
C TYR A 531 -7.63 -10.53 8.75
N ASP A 532 -6.51 -11.25 8.81
CA ASP A 532 -5.27 -10.86 9.50
C ASP A 532 -4.10 -10.65 8.54
N TYR A 533 -4.40 -10.42 7.26
CA TYR A 533 -3.37 -10.02 6.30
C TYR A 533 -2.62 -8.79 6.85
N PRO A 534 -1.28 -8.75 6.76
CA PRO A 534 -0.49 -7.67 7.33
C PRO A 534 -0.93 -6.33 6.78
N THR A 535 -1.12 -5.38 7.69
CA THR A 535 -1.36 -3.99 7.35
C THR A 535 -0.37 -3.14 8.11
N GLY A 536 0.27 -2.22 7.42
CA GLY A 536 1.19 -1.31 8.06
C GLY A 536 1.98 -0.52 7.03
N CYS A 537 2.35 0.67 7.43
CA CYS A 537 3.39 1.42 6.76
C CYS A 537 4.75 0.89 7.32
N PRO A 538 5.83 0.80 6.52
CA PRO A 538 7.15 0.40 7.04
C PRO A 538 7.76 1.43 8.00
N ASN A 539 7.13 2.60 8.19
CA ASN A 539 7.60 3.61 9.11
C ASN A 539 7.19 3.24 10.57
N PRO A 540 8.16 3.03 11.47
CA PRO A 540 7.93 2.56 12.85
C PRO A 540 7.20 3.55 13.75
N CYS A 541 6.93 4.77 13.27
CA CYS A 541 6.13 5.78 13.99
C CYS A 541 4.64 5.73 13.62
N CYS A 542 4.22 4.84 12.71
CA CYS A 542 2.82 4.65 12.36
C CYS A 542 2.11 3.79 13.42
N ASN A 543 0.88 4.15 13.78
CA ASN A 543 -0.03 3.28 14.52
C ASN A 543 -0.62 2.21 13.58
N ASP A 544 -1.30 1.21 14.15
CA ASP A 544 -1.96 0.10 13.43
C ASP A 544 -2.97 0.56 12.36
N ASP A 545 -3.44 1.81 12.43
CA ASP A 545 -4.35 2.43 11.45
C ASP A 545 -3.65 2.97 10.18
N CYS A 546 -2.32 2.87 10.09
CA CYS A 546 -1.59 3.34 8.92
C CYS A 546 -1.50 2.25 7.85
N GLU A 547 -2.49 2.23 6.96
CA GLU A 547 -2.50 1.36 5.79
C GLU A 547 -1.98 2.14 4.57
N MET A 548 -0.83 1.73 4.01
CA MET A 548 -0.33 2.31 2.75
C MET A 548 -1.26 1.96 1.57
N ILE A 549 -1.84 0.76 1.59
CA ILE A 549 -2.84 0.28 0.65
C ILE A 549 -3.98 -0.38 1.43
N ARG A 550 -5.22 0.01 1.14
CA ARG A 550 -6.41 -0.59 1.77
C ARG A 550 -6.71 -1.94 1.15
N PHE A 551 -6.10 -2.99 1.69
CA PHE A 551 -6.40 -4.37 1.32
C PHE A 551 -7.73 -4.82 1.94
N PRO A 552 -8.64 -5.49 1.20
CA PRO A 552 -9.98 -5.84 1.67
C PRO A 552 -9.98 -7.06 2.61
N ARG A 553 -9.43 -6.90 3.82
CA ARG A 553 -9.30 -7.97 4.83
C ARG A 553 -10.63 -8.57 5.28
N ARG A 554 -11.69 -7.76 5.32
CA ARG A 554 -13.05 -8.15 5.71
C ARG A 554 -13.94 -8.35 4.48
N GLY A 555 -13.34 -8.85 3.40
CA GLY A 555 -14.03 -9.17 2.15
C GLY A 555 -14.84 -7.99 1.60
N LEU A 556 -16.12 -8.22 1.35
CA LEU A 556 -17.00 -7.25 0.71
C LEU A 556 -17.27 -6.00 1.56
N ASP A 557 -17.17 -6.10 2.89
CA ASP A 557 -17.51 -5.01 3.80
C ASP A 557 -16.48 -3.87 3.73
N THR A 558 -15.21 -4.21 3.50
CA THR A 558 -14.13 -3.22 3.37
C THR A 558 -13.68 -2.99 1.93
N ALA A 559 -14.17 -3.78 0.96
CA ALA A 559 -13.79 -3.64 -0.43
C ALA A 559 -14.46 -2.43 -1.13
N SER A 560 -13.66 -1.69 -1.91
CA SER A 560 -14.20 -0.66 -2.81
C SER A 560 -14.64 -1.28 -4.13
N VAL A 561 -15.90 -1.73 -4.17
CA VAL A 561 -16.49 -2.36 -5.35
C VAL A 561 -17.27 -1.33 -6.19
N LEU A 562 -16.91 -1.21 -7.46
CA LEU A 562 -17.53 -0.28 -8.41
C LEU A 562 -18.88 -0.76 -8.96
N ASP A 563 -19.15 -2.07 -8.85
CA ASP A 563 -20.36 -2.74 -9.32
C ASP A 563 -20.66 -2.40 -10.78
N ILE A 564 -19.71 -2.73 -11.66
CA ILE A 564 -19.80 -2.42 -13.09
C ILE A 564 -20.67 -3.46 -13.78
N TRP A 565 -21.78 -3.01 -14.35
CA TRP A 565 -22.72 -3.89 -15.03
C TRP A 565 -22.38 -3.97 -16.52
N GLY A 566 -21.98 -5.16 -16.98
CA GLY A 566 -21.81 -5.43 -18.41
C GLY A 566 -23.13 -5.30 -19.19
N LYS A 567 -23.03 -4.96 -20.49
CA LYS A 567 -24.18 -4.82 -21.40
C LYS A 567 -24.95 -6.13 -21.71
N GLY A 568 -24.59 -7.25 -21.07
CA GLY A 568 -25.24 -8.55 -21.26
C GLY A 568 -26.28 -8.86 -20.17
N ARG A 569 -27.35 -9.59 -20.53
CA ARG A 569 -28.33 -10.13 -19.57
C ARG A 569 -27.60 -10.70 -18.35
N ARG A 570 -28.10 -10.37 -17.15
CA ARG A 570 -27.63 -10.67 -15.78
C ARG A 570 -27.04 -12.08 -15.55
N LYS A 571 -26.00 -12.48 -16.27
CA LYS A 571 -25.21 -13.64 -15.91
C LYS A 571 -24.38 -13.18 -14.73
N ARG A 572 -24.93 -13.41 -13.53
CA ARG A 572 -24.18 -13.35 -12.26
C ARG A 572 -22.85 -14.02 -12.55
N ILE A 573 -21.74 -13.28 -12.37
CA ILE A 573 -20.40 -13.88 -12.47
C ILE A 573 -20.38 -14.92 -11.36
N ARG A 574 -20.61 -16.18 -11.75
CA ARG A 574 -20.48 -17.35 -10.90
C ARG A 574 -19.11 -17.90 -11.20
N MET A 575 -18.40 -18.30 -10.14
CA MET A 575 -17.21 -19.12 -10.27
C MET A 575 -17.53 -20.27 -11.23
N ARG A 576 -16.74 -20.41 -12.28
CA ARG A 576 -16.88 -21.51 -13.23
C ARG A 576 -15.77 -22.49 -12.92
N PRO A 577 -16.03 -23.61 -12.24
CA PRO A 577 -14.97 -24.57 -11.97
C PRO A 577 -14.41 -25.07 -13.31
N MET A 578 -13.12 -24.81 -13.55
CA MET A 578 -12.43 -25.18 -14.79
C MET A 578 -11.43 -26.30 -14.55
N CYS A 579 -11.05 -26.97 -15.64
CA CYS A 579 -9.90 -27.86 -15.65
C CYS A 579 -8.65 -27.11 -15.15
N ASN A 580 -7.86 -27.71 -14.25
CA ASN A 580 -6.72 -27.04 -13.63
C ASN A 580 -5.57 -26.76 -14.59
N TRP A 581 -5.42 -27.57 -15.64
CA TRP A 581 -4.44 -27.28 -16.70
C TRP A 581 -4.82 -25.96 -17.40
N ILE A 582 -3.89 -25.00 -17.34
CA ILE A 582 -4.17 -23.60 -17.68
C ILE A 582 -4.61 -23.39 -19.14
N ASP A 583 -4.11 -24.22 -20.05
CA ASP A 583 -4.45 -24.17 -21.48
C ASP A 583 -5.79 -24.85 -21.83
N CYS A 584 -6.54 -25.33 -20.84
CA CYS A 584 -7.80 -26.04 -21.04
C CYS A 584 -9.03 -25.24 -20.61
N ASP A 585 -9.87 -24.85 -21.56
CA ASP A 585 -11.09 -24.07 -21.32
C ASP A 585 -12.32 -24.90 -20.88
N VAL A 586 -12.15 -26.19 -20.59
CA VAL A 586 -13.28 -27.04 -20.17
C VAL A 586 -13.80 -26.58 -18.81
N THR A 587 -15.07 -26.18 -18.78
CA THR A 587 -15.82 -25.83 -17.57
C THR A 587 -16.65 -27.02 -17.10
N PHE A 588 -16.64 -27.29 -15.81
CA PHE A 588 -17.52 -28.28 -15.20
C PHE A 588 -18.88 -27.67 -14.85
N SER A 589 -19.95 -28.41 -15.08
CA SER A 589 -21.27 -28.03 -14.57
C SER A 589 -21.28 -28.09 -13.05
N ASP A 590 -21.83 -27.06 -12.42
CA ASP A 590 -22.06 -27.01 -10.97
C ASP A 590 -23.21 -27.98 -10.62
N GLU A 591 -22.88 -29.27 -10.47
CA GLU A 591 -23.86 -30.36 -10.34
C GLU A 591 -24.56 -30.41 -8.96
N GLY A 592 -24.22 -29.54 -8.00
CA GLY A 592 -24.54 -29.80 -6.59
C GLY A 592 -25.50 -28.87 -5.84
N LEU A 593 -25.80 -27.67 -6.33
CA LEU A 593 -26.41 -26.63 -5.46
C LEU A 593 -27.75 -26.05 -5.93
N ALA A 594 -28.32 -26.54 -7.03
CA ALA A 594 -29.49 -25.90 -7.65
C ALA A 594 -30.87 -26.31 -7.09
N THR A 595 -31.04 -27.37 -6.29
CA THR A 595 -32.41 -27.91 -6.06
C THR A 595 -32.71 -28.58 -4.71
N ALA A 596 -31.97 -28.33 -3.62
CA ALA A 596 -32.36 -28.88 -2.31
C ALA A 596 -33.43 -28.08 -1.53
N ASN A 597 -33.85 -26.90 -2.02
CA ASN A 597 -34.76 -25.99 -1.29
C ASN A 597 -36.10 -25.69 -2.00
N MET A 598 -36.73 -26.69 -2.63
CA MET A 598 -38.19 -26.67 -2.81
C MET A 598 -38.81 -27.94 -2.23
N SER A 599 -39.39 -27.78 -1.05
CA SER A 599 -40.25 -28.73 -0.37
C SER A 599 -41.39 -29.25 -1.27
N GLY A 600 -41.71 -30.54 -1.12
CA GLY A 600 -43.10 -30.96 -1.08
C GLY A 600 -43.52 -32.10 -2.00
N SER A 601 -43.53 -33.30 -1.41
CA SER A 601 -44.59 -34.31 -1.53
C SER A 601 -44.47 -35.45 -2.56
N SER A 602 -44.66 -36.65 -1.98
CA SER A 602 -45.30 -37.86 -2.51
C SER A 602 -44.45 -38.88 -3.27
N GLU A 603 -44.04 -39.88 -2.48
CA GLU A 603 -44.23 -41.32 -2.70
C GLU A 603 -44.13 -41.90 -4.12
N GLY A 604 -43.24 -42.88 -4.26
CA GLY A 604 -43.53 -44.08 -5.04
C GLY A 604 -42.56 -44.39 -6.19
N SER A 605 -41.85 -45.49 -5.98
CA SER A 605 -41.60 -46.52 -6.99
C SER A 605 -40.30 -46.52 -7.80
N GLU A 606 -39.53 -47.55 -7.43
CA GLU A 606 -38.95 -48.61 -8.26
C GLU A 606 -37.73 -48.33 -9.16
N LEU A 607 -36.68 -49.05 -8.77
CA LEU A 607 -35.42 -49.32 -9.43
C LEU A 607 -35.64 -49.77 -10.89
N SER A 608 -35.15 -48.98 -11.84
CA SER A 608 -34.94 -49.44 -13.22
C SER A 608 -33.51 -49.13 -13.64
N VAL A 609 -32.72 -50.20 -13.78
CA VAL A 609 -31.38 -50.23 -14.36
C VAL A 609 -31.54 -50.14 -15.87
N GLY A 610 -31.55 -48.91 -16.40
CA GLY A 610 -31.67 -48.61 -17.82
C GLY A 610 -30.47 -47.83 -18.32
N SER A 611 -29.44 -48.53 -18.80
CA SER A 611 -28.30 -47.99 -19.54
C SER A 611 -28.81 -47.19 -20.75
N SER A 612 -28.91 -45.87 -20.59
CA SER A 612 -29.48 -44.97 -21.60
C SER A 612 -28.49 -43.85 -21.89
N ASN A 613 -27.83 -44.03 -23.03
CA ASN A 613 -26.86 -43.17 -23.69
C ASN A 613 -27.48 -41.82 -24.11
N SER A 614 -27.90 -41.03 -23.11
CA SER A 614 -28.56 -39.74 -23.29
C SER A 614 -27.46 -38.69 -23.41
N GLY A 615 -27.26 -38.17 -24.61
CA GLY A 615 -26.18 -37.24 -25.01
C GLY A 615 -26.18 -35.86 -24.35
N ASP A 616 -26.47 -35.77 -23.05
CA ASP A 616 -26.10 -34.60 -22.24
C ASP A 616 -24.60 -34.75 -21.92
N GLY A 617 -23.75 -34.31 -22.86
CA GLY A 617 -22.29 -34.45 -22.84
C GLY A 617 -21.57 -33.66 -21.75
N ARG A 618 -22.09 -33.69 -20.52
CA ARG A 618 -21.47 -33.08 -19.34
C ARG A 618 -20.24 -33.88 -18.96
N ILE A 619 -19.09 -33.24 -19.04
CA ILE A 619 -17.81 -33.85 -18.66
C ILE A 619 -17.72 -33.79 -17.13
N ALA A 620 -17.87 -34.94 -16.47
CA ALA A 620 -17.58 -35.06 -15.04
C ALA A 620 -16.07 -34.90 -14.82
N GLY A 621 -15.65 -33.85 -14.12
CA GLY A 621 -14.24 -33.58 -13.84
C GLY A 621 -13.63 -34.62 -12.89
N GLN A 622 -12.49 -35.20 -13.26
CA GLN A 622 -11.70 -36.08 -12.42
C GLN A 622 -10.95 -35.24 -11.38
N THR A 623 -11.25 -35.46 -10.09
CA THR A 623 -10.56 -34.75 -9.00
C THR A 623 -9.26 -35.47 -8.67
N CYS A 624 -8.19 -34.73 -8.36
CA CYS A 624 -6.93 -35.36 -7.95
C CYS A 624 -7.15 -36.25 -6.71
N SER A 625 -6.82 -37.53 -6.81
CA SER A 625 -7.02 -38.53 -5.76
C SER A 625 -6.25 -38.23 -4.47
N LYS A 626 -5.10 -37.55 -4.57
CA LYS A 626 -4.23 -37.24 -3.43
C LYS A 626 -4.68 -36.01 -2.65
N CYS A 627 -4.74 -34.84 -3.29
CA CYS A 627 -5.05 -33.58 -2.61
C CYS A 627 -6.55 -33.25 -2.58
N LYS A 628 -7.33 -33.77 -3.53
CA LYS A 628 -8.76 -33.44 -3.72
C LYS A 628 -9.05 -31.95 -3.97
N LEU A 629 -8.03 -31.14 -4.27
CA LEU A 629 -8.18 -29.68 -4.45
C LEU A 629 -8.45 -29.26 -5.90
N VAL A 630 -7.91 -29.99 -6.87
CA VAL A 630 -7.96 -29.63 -8.30
C VAL A 630 -8.74 -30.66 -9.11
N LYS A 631 -9.34 -30.22 -10.22
CA LYS A 631 -10.12 -31.05 -11.14
C LYS A 631 -9.55 -30.99 -12.56
N TYR A 632 -9.60 -32.10 -13.27
CA TYR A 632 -9.15 -32.24 -14.65
C TYR A 632 -10.24 -32.87 -15.50
N CYS A 633 -10.36 -32.47 -16.76
CA CYS A 633 -11.30 -33.12 -17.69
C CYS A 633 -10.74 -34.43 -18.27
N SER A 634 -9.44 -34.70 -18.13
CA SER A 634 -8.80 -35.96 -18.54
C SER A 634 -7.51 -36.23 -17.75
N ALA A 635 -7.09 -37.50 -17.71
CA ALA A 635 -5.80 -37.89 -17.13
C ALA A 635 -4.61 -37.29 -17.90
N GLU A 636 -4.77 -36.99 -19.19
CA GLU A 636 -3.72 -36.33 -19.99
C GLU A 636 -3.45 -34.91 -19.48
N HIS A 637 -4.49 -34.13 -19.19
CA HIS A 637 -4.33 -32.77 -18.66
C HIS A 637 -3.71 -32.80 -17.27
N GLN A 638 -4.05 -33.79 -16.44
CA GLN A 638 -3.38 -33.99 -15.17
C GLN A 638 -1.87 -34.25 -15.36
N ARG A 639 -1.47 -35.05 -16.36
CA ARG A 639 -0.05 -35.31 -16.65
C ARG A 639 0.69 -34.05 -17.10
N LYS A 640 0.07 -33.22 -17.95
CA LYS A 640 0.64 -31.94 -18.42
C LYS A 640 0.83 -30.94 -17.27
N ASP A 641 -0.13 -30.87 -16.37
CA ASP A 641 -0.10 -29.99 -15.19
C ASP A 641 0.73 -30.55 -14.02
N TRP A 642 1.17 -31.81 -14.09
CA TRP A 642 1.73 -32.52 -12.93
C TRP A 642 3.02 -31.90 -12.40
N GLU A 643 3.86 -31.34 -13.26
CA GLU A 643 5.12 -30.71 -12.85
C GLU A 643 4.90 -29.51 -11.93
N GLU A 644 3.88 -28.70 -12.21
CA GLU A 644 3.46 -27.59 -11.35
C GLU A 644 2.70 -28.11 -10.13
N HIS A 645 1.65 -28.90 -10.35
CA HIS A 645 0.76 -29.35 -9.28
C HIS A 645 1.48 -30.19 -8.21
N ARG A 646 2.47 -31.01 -8.57
CA ARG A 646 3.20 -31.83 -7.58
C ARG A 646 3.90 -31.01 -6.50
N ARG A 647 4.20 -29.71 -6.74
CA ARG A 647 4.77 -28.78 -5.76
C ARG A 647 3.83 -28.55 -4.58
N VAL A 648 2.52 -28.49 -4.85
CA VAL A 648 1.49 -28.25 -3.83
C VAL A 648 0.68 -29.50 -3.47
N CYS A 649 0.76 -30.59 -4.24
CA CYS A 649 -0.04 -31.80 -4.03
C CYS A 649 0.34 -32.57 -2.74
N ALA A 650 -0.45 -32.35 -1.67
CA ALA A 650 -0.37 -33.02 -0.39
C ALA A 650 -1.73 -33.65 0.00
N LYS A 651 -1.71 -34.72 0.80
CA LYS A 651 -2.94 -35.34 1.31
C LYS A 651 -3.57 -34.37 2.33
N PRO A 652 -4.89 -34.11 2.29
CA PRO A 652 -5.55 -33.32 3.33
C PRO A 652 -5.28 -33.96 4.69
N LEU A 653 -4.88 -33.15 5.66
CA LEU A 653 -4.85 -33.56 7.05
C LEU A 653 -6.31 -33.67 7.50
N VAL A 654 -6.79 -34.89 7.69
CA VAL A 654 -8.12 -35.19 8.20
C VAL A 654 -8.13 -35.00 9.71
#